data_AF-A0A2G8KU97-F1
#
_entry.id   AF-A0A2G8KU97-F1
#
_cell.length_a   1.000
_cell.length_b   1.000
_cell.length_c   1.000
_cell.angle_alpha   90.00
_cell.angle_beta   90.00
_cell.angle_gamma   90.00
#
_symmetry.space_group_name_H-M   'P 1'
#
loop_
_entity.id
_entity.type
_entity.pdbx_description
1 polymer ?
#
loop_
_entity_poly.entity_id
_entity_poly.type
_entity_poly.pdbx_seq_one_letter_code
_entity_poly.pdbx_strand_id
1 'polypeptide(L)'
;MGLKLLDVLLLTAAVPYILVANPDECERTQYIEVGSNYTLRCSFGVDFYSVLWYDSVDYITTTPIVMLQEDKIIYDDGSSRDYDITINGSLKIHNVSIIHESTFLAITFERKGSEPSLHYVAVIVTVTPDKDFPLIDVCRNNKSLCFTEVTDDDVITCSVEKARPNITLQWSVRSDISDMYIESQTRRTLNHNASFSSYTTLDVSSLKSKLLSFLVCKAFQSYEVLVKNESAILVQQGSVDYELIQQTQVLVERNSKLTLQCGNDDTIYLVWKKLSEEYITHDYVVATFFDENSQSSSSENLEVKENGALEINQAQIQDGGLYSCTFTDGTINDNLLYNVQVYVNPEPPYPVVDGCSEDRYCLIGIHREGRLSCSLHGVRPVVDIQLRTFFSSDKNKISFFDEKLKITTEKETFDVYLTAQYNFHGSSNGRLTIECIAYPDEDTPLDWSKLFDLILISDPAMSTENVIHTNQLTSATIVKDQSTLFVMMVVLGSALVLMLLLIAIIYQVMKNKNKKQIKTNFTGEMESMIPNHITDFTAKKGLFLQELRIHYEKLCQTICPIPFINEKMFSVDDLYVEGGIEISMSVKHGHHVWKRLDSHHDIFNPELVKSKIRIIIGDPGYGKSTLGIQMVYDWCKGVKISPLSNIEFVIFIRFRQLGKIKSLFEAIKLFLLPIDSQLTVTDVETIIRKSTSTLLILDGYDEIVDISEYLKSDFCHILARTKLQQLHVVVTTRTHCYPKKIAPSNILIRLSGFDHEARTRYTKKAFVASDENATHPLLESVQKNPIHGDICEIPFLFVMYVHIIQETGTEMMFDTVTSFFRYIIKCFHSHHINKYNDDLNAIATVFEKNHAELDEVAFSGLAGDENVSWNRGELLSKIGKDFYECYVLIGILVVEEILFYVDKYSALSSDIIQRKPVVRFFHKLIGEWYAAHYLATQIKSKSSSAVREILKQLDPFNLQYVYRFTCGIDSDAADRIIQYLKTIKDGEKLAILCLLEMSGTVDNIKATIKEMCDEIIYISLDHSRFLQRSTVQLIEMASRVQIPMRCINLEKCFHLVDSSKSRITLSSGLQLPSLSMVKQLKFTEIGREMTYDEFNDLLQYSVICEGLEQLT
;
A
#
# COMPACT_ATOMS: atom_id res chain seq x y z
N MET A 1 19.88 47.31 17.44
CA MET A 1 21.19 46.74 17.83
C MET A 1 21.32 45.44 17.04
N GLY A 2 22.26 45.20 16.12
CA GLY A 2 23.43 45.95 15.71
C GLY A 2 23.66 45.89 14.18
N LEU A 3 24.67 46.63 13.79
CA LEU A 3 25.00 47.11 12.45
C LEU A 3 25.78 46.11 11.58
N LYS A 4 25.55 46.23 10.25
CA LYS A 4 26.51 46.28 9.11
C LYS A 4 27.37 45.04 8.79
N LEU A 5 27.19 44.44 7.60
CA LEU A 5 27.76 44.74 6.26
C LEU A 5 29.10 44.01 6.00
N LEU A 6 29.11 43.22 4.91
CA LEU A 6 30.14 43.00 3.86
C LEU A 6 31.62 42.88 4.30
N ASP A 7 32.41 41.86 3.94
CA ASP A 7 32.68 41.32 2.61
C ASP A 7 33.43 39.95 2.65
N VAL A 8 33.41 39.27 1.49
CA VAL A 8 34.32 38.23 0.96
C VAL A 8 34.12 36.75 1.35
N LEU A 9 33.55 36.02 0.38
CA LEU A 9 33.71 34.58 0.13
C LEU A 9 35.16 34.20 -0.24
N LEU A 10 35.68 33.08 0.27
CA LEU A 10 36.21 31.95 -0.51
C LEU A 10 36.93 30.90 0.38
N LEU A 11 36.45 29.66 0.28
CA LEU A 11 37.19 28.39 0.38
C LEU A 11 38.16 28.19 1.56
N THR A 12 37.66 27.62 2.66
CA THR A 12 38.51 26.80 3.55
C THR A 12 38.65 25.41 2.94
N ALA A 13 39.67 25.23 2.09
CA ALA A 13 40.24 23.91 1.89
C ALA A 13 40.83 23.46 3.22
N ALA A 14 40.41 22.29 3.69
CA ALA A 14 41.02 21.62 4.83
C ALA A 14 42.50 21.39 4.53
N VAL A 15 43.36 22.18 5.18
CA VAL A 15 44.78 21.87 5.30
C VAL A 15 44.87 20.67 6.25
N PRO A 16 45.46 19.54 5.85
CA PRO A 16 45.78 18.49 6.80
C PRO A 16 46.79 19.08 7.78
N TYR A 17 46.48 19.01 9.07
CA TYR A 17 47.42 19.28 10.14
C TYR A 17 48.66 18.40 9.94
N ILE A 18 49.71 18.96 9.35
CA ILE A 18 51.06 18.41 9.46
C ILE A 18 51.45 18.63 10.92
N LEU A 19 51.42 17.56 11.69
CA LEU A 19 52.21 17.45 12.91
C LEU A 19 53.66 17.74 12.53
N VAL A 20 54.13 18.94 12.88
CA VAL A 20 55.55 19.27 12.85
C VAL A 20 56.21 18.38 13.89
N ALA A 21 56.73 17.25 13.45
CA ALA A 21 57.67 16.44 14.22
C ALA A 21 58.92 17.27 14.50
N ASN A 22 59.48 17.12 15.70
CA ASN A 22 60.75 17.75 16.08
C ASN A 22 61.84 17.44 15.03
N PRO A 23 62.74 18.38 14.68
CA PRO A 23 63.72 18.19 13.61
C PRO A 23 64.81 17.13 13.89
N ASP A 24 64.98 16.69 15.14
CA ASP A 24 66.08 15.82 15.58
C ASP A 24 65.58 14.56 16.30
N GLU A 25 64.99 13.61 15.58
CA GLU A 25 64.67 12.30 16.17
C GLU A 25 64.83 11.18 15.14
N CYS A 26 65.84 10.31 15.34
CA CYS A 26 65.93 9.06 14.60
C CYS A 26 65.08 7.98 15.28
N GLU A 27 64.31 7.23 14.50
CA GLU A 27 63.46 6.14 14.99
C GLU A 27 64.32 5.02 15.61
N ARG A 28 64.13 4.76 16.91
CA ARG A 28 64.99 3.88 17.73
C ARG A 28 64.91 2.40 17.36
N THR A 29 63.79 1.94 16.83
CA THR A 29 63.60 0.55 16.38
C THR A 29 63.02 0.57 14.98
N GLN A 30 63.69 -0.06 14.02
CA GLN A 30 63.24 -0.07 12.63
C GLN A 30 63.20 -1.51 12.11
N TYR A 31 62.09 -1.87 11.46
CA TYR A 31 61.86 -3.17 10.86
C TYR A 31 62.24 -3.11 9.38
N ILE A 32 63.14 -3.99 8.92
CA ILE A 32 63.65 -3.96 7.55
C ILE A 32 63.55 -5.35 6.90
N GLU A 33 63.05 -5.40 5.67
CA GLU A 33 62.77 -6.66 4.99
C GLU A 33 64.02 -7.25 4.32
N VAL A 34 64.22 -8.57 4.45
CA VAL A 34 65.31 -9.29 3.78
C VAL A 34 65.28 -9.08 2.25
N GLY A 35 66.44 -8.84 1.65
CA GLY A 35 66.61 -8.62 0.21
C GLY A 35 66.27 -7.21 -0.27
N SER A 36 65.69 -6.37 0.60
CA SER A 36 65.40 -4.98 0.26
C SER A 36 66.65 -4.09 0.29
N ASN A 37 66.57 -2.92 -0.36
CA ASN A 37 67.48 -1.81 -0.13
C ASN A 37 66.76 -0.80 0.77
N TYR A 38 67.20 -0.63 2.00
CA TYR A 38 66.48 0.16 3.00
C TYR A 38 67.30 1.35 3.48
N THR A 39 66.68 2.51 3.62
CA THR A 39 67.30 3.70 4.23
C THR A 39 66.73 3.91 5.62
N LEU A 40 67.59 3.87 6.64
CA LEU A 40 67.20 4.10 8.03
C LEU A 40 66.57 5.49 8.17
N ARG A 41 65.44 5.56 8.86
CA ARG A 41 64.66 6.78 9.06
C ARG A 41 65.28 7.64 10.17
N CYS A 42 66.42 8.23 9.84
CA CYS A 42 67.02 9.29 10.63
C CYS A 42 66.98 10.60 9.85
N SER A 43 66.52 11.68 10.47
CA SER A 43 66.67 13.04 9.96
C SER A 43 67.70 13.77 10.82
N PHE A 44 68.81 14.17 10.20
CA PHE A 44 69.88 14.92 10.89
C PHE A 44 69.94 16.39 10.45
N GLY A 45 68.89 16.88 9.75
CA GLY A 45 68.86 18.23 9.17
C GLY A 45 69.77 18.39 7.95
N VAL A 46 69.86 19.61 7.42
CA VAL A 46 70.73 19.96 6.27
C VAL A 46 72.03 20.67 6.69
N ASP A 47 72.22 20.89 8.00
CA ASP A 47 73.24 21.79 8.56
C ASP A 47 74.31 21.06 9.42
N PHE A 48 74.47 19.73 9.29
CA PHE A 48 75.50 18.98 10.03
C PHE A 48 76.88 19.05 9.35
N TYR A 49 77.95 19.03 10.14
CA TYR A 49 79.34 18.97 9.64
C TYR A 49 79.76 17.55 9.22
N SER A 50 79.40 16.54 10.03
CA SER A 50 79.64 15.14 9.68
C SER A 50 78.71 14.16 10.40
N VAL A 51 78.36 13.06 9.74
CA VAL A 51 77.66 11.90 10.33
C VAL A 51 78.50 10.65 10.13
N LEU A 52 78.73 9.90 11.21
CA LEU A 52 79.45 8.63 11.23
C LEU A 52 78.49 7.52 11.65
N TRP A 53 78.45 6.44 10.88
CA TRP A 53 77.67 5.26 11.24
C TRP A 53 78.56 4.10 11.67
N TYR A 54 78.12 3.38 12.70
CA TYR A 54 78.72 2.17 13.24
C TYR A 54 77.66 1.06 13.27
N ASP A 55 78.06 -0.18 12.99
CA ASP A 55 77.23 -1.39 13.09
C ASP A 55 77.25 -2.04 14.49
N SER A 56 77.95 -1.39 15.42
CA SER A 56 78.08 -1.75 16.83
C SER A 56 77.98 -0.51 17.73
N VAL A 57 77.55 -0.71 18.97
CA VAL A 57 77.50 0.35 19.99
C VAL A 57 78.89 0.69 20.57
N ASP A 58 79.91 -0.15 20.34
CA ASP A 58 81.29 0.08 20.79
C ASP A 58 82.09 0.90 19.75
N TYR A 59 81.81 2.20 19.68
CA TYR A 59 82.49 3.13 18.76
C TYR A 59 83.93 3.51 19.17
N ILE A 60 84.40 3.05 20.33
CA ILE A 60 85.75 3.37 20.83
C ILE A 60 86.79 2.45 20.16
N THR A 61 86.41 1.19 19.93
CA THR A 61 87.29 0.16 19.39
C THR A 61 87.04 -0.16 17.92
N THR A 62 85.92 0.30 17.36
CA THR A 62 85.50 0.04 15.97
C THR A 62 85.68 1.27 15.09
N THR A 63 85.88 1.04 13.79
CA THR A 63 85.89 2.08 12.75
C THR A 63 84.47 2.29 12.20
N PRO A 64 84.11 3.52 11.78
CA PRO A 64 82.80 3.76 11.19
C PRO A 64 82.66 3.02 9.85
N ILE A 65 81.50 2.41 9.61
CA ILE A 65 81.20 1.68 8.37
C ILE A 65 81.03 2.63 7.17
N VAL A 66 80.50 3.83 7.41
CA VAL A 66 80.39 4.91 6.42
C VAL A 66 80.36 6.25 7.15
N MET A 67 80.98 7.25 6.54
CA MET A 67 81.00 8.63 7.02
C MET A 67 80.61 9.58 5.89
N LEU A 68 79.73 10.54 6.20
CA LEU A 68 79.49 11.71 5.35
C LEU A 68 80.08 12.93 6.03
N GLN A 69 81.06 13.56 5.41
CA GLN A 69 81.72 14.76 5.91
C GLN A 69 81.91 15.76 4.77
N GLU A 70 81.42 17.00 4.95
CA GLU A 70 81.53 18.07 3.95
C GLU A 70 81.12 17.61 2.53
N ASP A 71 79.95 16.96 2.42
CA ASP A 71 79.38 16.39 1.18
C ASP A 71 80.23 15.30 0.49
N LYS A 72 81.26 14.77 1.18
CA LYS A 72 82.06 13.63 0.72
C LYS A 72 81.74 12.39 1.52
N ILE A 73 81.44 11.30 0.81
CA ILE A 73 81.23 9.98 1.41
C ILE A 73 82.59 9.27 1.49
N ILE A 74 82.92 8.80 2.69
CA ILE A 74 84.11 7.99 2.98
C ILE A 74 83.62 6.62 3.46
N TYR A 75 84.05 5.58 2.76
CA TYR A 75 83.77 4.18 3.12
C TYR A 75 84.99 3.59 3.83
N ASP A 76 84.77 2.59 4.67
CA ASP A 76 85.85 1.74 5.16
C ASP A 76 86.26 0.73 4.06
N ASP A 77 87.54 0.34 4.05
CA ASP A 77 88.24 -0.33 2.93
C ASP A 77 87.77 -1.79 2.67
N GLY A 78 86.66 -2.22 3.30
CA GLY A 78 86.03 -3.53 3.11
C GLY A 78 84.49 -3.53 3.10
N SER A 79 83.82 -2.41 3.41
CA SER A 79 82.38 -2.33 3.67
C SER A 79 81.56 -1.63 2.56
N SER A 80 82.24 -1.14 1.50
CA SER A 80 81.63 -0.31 0.44
C SER A 80 80.54 -0.99 -0.42
N ARG A 81 80.21 -2.27 -0.19
CA ARG A 81 79.21 -3.00 -0.98
C ARG A 81 77.86 -3.17 -0.29
N ASP A 82 77.83 -3.10 1.04
CA ASP A 82 76.62 -3.41 1.82
C ASP A 82 75.98 -2.16 2.43
N TYR A 83 76.73 -1.06 2.55
CA TYR A 83 76.26 0.19 3.15
C TYR A 83 76.55 1.40 2.28
N ASP A 84 75.64 2.36 2.29
CA ASP A 84 75.73 3.67 1.64
C ASP A 84 75.11 4.74 2.55
N ILE A 85 75.27 6.02 2.24
CA ILE A 85 74.73 7.12 3.05
C ILE A 85 74.06 8.16 2.16
N THR A 86 72.87 8.60 2.55
CA THR A 86 72.14 9.64 1.83
C THR A 86 72.68 11.03 2.17
N ILE A 87 72.37 12.03 1.33
CA ILE A 87 72.83 13.42 1.52
C ILE A 87 72.39 14.05 2.85
N ASN A 88 71.32 13.56 3.45
CA ASN A 88 70.82 13.98 4.77
C ASN A 88 71.42 13.15 5.93
N GLY A 89 72.44 12.34 5.67
CA GLY A 89 73.18 11.57 6.67
C GLY A 89 72.55 10.24 7.08
N SER A 90 71.43 9.82 6.50
CA SER A 90 70.78 8.55 6.81
C SER A 90 71.53 7.35 6.23
N LEU A 91 71.72 6.28 7.01
CA LEU A 91 72.34 5.05 6.54
C LEU A 91 71.42 4.30 5.57
N LYS A 92 71.96 3.87 4.45
CA LYS A 92 71.32 2.99 3.48
C LYS A 92 71.99 1.63 3.52
N ILE A 93 71.20 0.59 3.73
CA ILE A 93 71.64 -0.80 3.76
C ILE A 93 71.21 -1.43 2.44
N HIS A 94 72.18 -1.98 1.71
CA HIS A 94 71.96 -2.69 0.47
C HIS A 94 71.76 -4.17 0.71
N ASN A 95 70.80 -4.77 -0.02
CA ASN A 95 70.52 -6.21 0.00
C ASN A 95 70.48 -6.79 1.44
N VAL A 96 69.53 -6.30 2.22
CA VAL A 96 69.41 -6.60 3.65
C VAL A 96 69.44 -8.12 3.89
N SER A 97 70.26 -8.58 4.84
CA SER A 97 70.29 -9.97 5.30
C SER A 97 70.24 -10.05 6.82
N ILE A 98 70.10 -11.25 7.37
CA ILE A 98 69.95 -11.48 8.82
C ILE A 98 71.16 -10.97 9.61
N ILE A 99 72.34 -10.85 8.99
CA ILE A 99 73.54 -10.33 9.66
C ILE A 99 73.43 -8.84 10.01
N HIS A 100 72.51 -8.11 9.38
CA HIS A 100 72.26 -6.69 9.65
C HIS A 100 71.31 -6.49 10.84
N GLU A 101 70.84 -7.56 11.51
CA GLU A 101 70.04 -7.48 12.75
C GLU A 101 70.97 -7.13 13.92
N SER A 102 71.14 -5.83 14.20
CA SER A 102 72.01 -5.28 15.25
C SER A 102 71.51 -3.89 15.68
N THR A 103 72.14 -3.32 16.70
CA THR A 103 71.96 -1.91 17.07
C THR A 103 73.04 -1.06 16.40
N PHE A 104 72.66 -0.28 15.40
CA PHE A 104 73.51 0.70 14.75
C PHE A 104 73.62 1.97 15.60
N LEU A 105 74.77 2.62 15.52
CA LEU A 105 75.03 3.88 16.20
C LEU A 105 75.41 4.95 15.16
N ALA A 106 74.63 6.03 15.10
CA ALA A 106 74.99 7.23 14.37
C ALA A 106 75.57 8.27 15.32
N ILE A 107 76.73 8.81 14.97
CA ILE A 107 77.38 9.91 15.68
C ILE A 107 77.37 11.14 14.78
N THR A 108 76.70 12.20 15.20
CA THR A 108 76.55 13.44 14.42
C THR A 108 77.32 14.58 15.06
N PHE A 109 77.95 15.41 14.22
CA PHE A 109 78.63 16.64 14.65
C PHE A 109 77.98 17.82 13.93
N GLU A 110 77.43 18.77 14.67
CA GLU A 110 76.85 19.98 14.09
C GLU A 110 77.92 20.90 13.48
N ARG A 111 79.09 21.02 14.14
CA ARG A 111 80.20 21.86 13.68
C ARG A 111 81.53 21.16 13.96
N LYS A 112 82.57 21.57 13.23
CA LYS A 112 83.94 21.07 13.46
C LYS A 112 84.37 21.32 14.91
N GLY A 113 84.49 20.26 15.70
CA GLY A 113 84.90 20.30 17.11
C GLY A 113 83.77 20.49 18.14
N SER A 114 82.49 20.39 17.75
CA SER A 114 81.36 20.34 18.70
C SER A 114 81.31 19.00 19.43
N GLU A 115 80.57 18.94 20.56
CA GLU A 115 80.23 17.65 21.17
C GLU A 115 79.38 16.80 20.20
N PRO A 116 79.61 15.49 20.13
CA PRO A 116 78.83 14.61 19.27
C PRO A 116 77.47 14.27 19.88
N SER A 117 76.44 14.16 19.03
CA SER A 117 75.16 13.56 19.41
C SER A 117 75.13 12.09 18.98
N LEU A 118 74.69 11.21 19.89
CA LEU A 118 74.65 9.76 19.69
C LEU A 118 73.21 9.29 19.49
N HIS A 119 72.98 8.56 18.40
CA HIS A 119 71.67 8.02 18.05
C HIS A 119 71.75 6.51 17.86
N TYR A 120 71.03 5.77 18.71
CA TYR A 120 70.96 4.31 18.67
C TYR A 120 69.75 3.84 17.87
N VAL A 121 69.97 2.97 16.89
CA VAL A 121 68.95 2.42 16.01
C VAL A 121 69.02 0.89 16.04
N ALA A 122 68.09 0.26 16.75
CA ALA A 122 67.89 -1.18 16.74
C ALA A 122 67.22 -1.59 15.42
N VAL A 123 67.93 -2.36 14.60
CA VAL A 123 67.44 -2.88 13.34
C VAL A 123 66.96 -4.31 13.55
N ILE A 124 65.67 -4.55 13.30
CA ILE A 124 65.06 -5.88 13.35
C ILE A 124 64.79 -6.33 11.92
N VAL A 125 65.38 -7.45 11.51
CA VAL A 125 65.22 -7.95 10.15
C VAL A 125 63.94 -8.79 10.07
N THR A 126 63.04 -8.40 9.18
CA THR A 126 61.76 -9.07 8.94
C THR A 126 61.83 -9.97 7.71
N VAL A 127 61.04 -11.05 7.74
CA VAL A 127 60.77 -11.90 6.58
C VAL A 127 59.26 -11.99 6.43
N THR A 128 58.75 -11.45 5.33
CA THR A 128 57.34 -11.47 4.99
C THR A 128 56.90 -12.90 4.63
N PRO A 129 55.90 -13.47 5.32
CA PRO A 129 55.40 -14.80 4.99
C PRO A 129 54.71 -14.80 3.63
N ASP A 130 54.58 -15.97 3.02
CA ASP A 130 53.96 -16.13 1.69
C ASP A 130 52.46 -15.74 1.67
N LYS A 131 51.83 -15.61 2.85
CA LYS A 131 50.44 -15.19 3.04
C LYS A 131 50.35 -14.09 4.07
N ASP A 132 49.61 -13.04 3.72
CA ASP A 132 49.50 -11.82 4.53
C ASP A 132 48.55 -11.95 5.74
N PHE A 133 48.06 -13.16 6.05
CA PHE A 133 47.15 -13.47 7.15
C PHE A 133 47.32 -14.93 7.62
N PRO A 134 46.89 -15.28 8.86
CA PRO A 134 46.97 -16.65 9.37
C PRO A 134 46.13 -17.64 8.53
N LEU A 135 46.70 -18.77 8.14
CA LEU A 135 46.00 -19.78 7.36
C LEU A 135 45.32 -20.81 8.26
N ILE A 136 44.02 -21.04 8.05
CA ILE A 136 43.27 -22.13 8.66
C ILE A 136 43.18 -23.28 7.64
N ASP A 137 43.65 -24.47 8.02
CA ASP A 137 43.84 -25.63 7.15
C ASP A 137 42.57 -26.12 6.44
N VAL A 138 41.43 -26.10 7.13
CA VAL A 138 40.12 -26.52 6.57
C VAL A 138 39.53 -25.52 5.56
N CYS A 139 40.04 -24.28 5.51
CA CYS A 139 39.56 -23.27 4.57
C CYS A 139 40.15 -23.49 3.15
N ARG A 140 39.41 -24.20 2.28
CA ARG A 140 39.85 -24.59 0.92
C ARG A 140 40.32 -23.46 -0.01
N ASN A 141 39.92 -22.20 0.24
CA ASN A 141 40.10 -21.07 -0.69
C ASN A 141 41.10 -19.99 -0.23
N ASN A 142 41.91 -20.23 0.80
CA ASN A 142 42.79 -19.19 1.39
C ASN A 142 42.04 -17.86 1.65
N LYS A 143 40.80 -17.92 2.15
CA LYS A 143 40.04 -16.74 2.57
C LYS A 143 40.26 -16.52 4.07
N SER A 144 40.29 -15.27 4.51
CA SER A 144 40.39 -14.93 5.94
C SER A 144 39.09 -15.22 6.72
N LEU A 145 38.00 -15.54 6.03
CA LEU A 145 36.72 -15.97 6.61
C LEU A 145 36.17 -17.16 5.80
N CYS A 146 35.90 -18.29 6.45
CA CYS A 146 35.32 -19.47 5.80
C CYS A 146 34.30 -20.21 6.70
N PHE A 147 33.65 -21.21 6.13
CA PHE A 147 32.67 -22.09 6.80
C PHE A 147 33.07 -23.54 6.62
N THR A 148 32.86 -24.35 7.65
CA THR A 148 32.95 -25.81 7.54
C THR A 148 32.01 -26.51 8.52
N GLU A 149 31.63 -27.72 8.16
CA GLU A 149 30.95 -28.65 9.05
C GLU A 149 32.01 -29.55 9.69
N VAL A 150 31.85 -29.84 10.98
CA VAL A 150 32.79 -30.67 11.76
C VAL A 150 32.05 -31.66 12.67
N THR A 151 32.80 -32.67 13.06
CA THR A 151 32.47 -33.67 14.07
C THR A 151 33.35 -33.49 15.31
N ASP A 152 32.96 -34.10 16.43
CA ASP A 152 33.68 -33.96 17.71
C ASP A 152 35.13 -34.48 17.64
N ASP A 153 35.44 -35.35 16.68
CA ASP A 153 36.77 -35.94 16.47
C ASP A 153 37.68 -35.09 15.56
N ASP A 154 37.16 -34.00 14.98
CA ASP A 154 37.92 -33.17 14.05
C ASP A 154 38.89 -32.23 14.77
N VAL A 155 39.97 -31.89 14.08
CA VAL A 155 41.05 -31.04 14.57
C VAL A 155 41.31 -29.92 13.57
N ILE A 156 41.29 -28.67 14.04
CA ILE A 156 41.47 -27.48 13.21
C ILE A 156 42.83 -26.85 13.52
N THR A 157 43.64 -26.59 12.48
CA THR A 157 44.98 -26.01 12.63
C THR A 157 45.07 -24.65 11.96
N CYS A 158 45.56 -23.66 12.71
CA CYS A 158 45.94 -22.36 12.18
C CYS A 158 47.47 -22.22 12.12
N SER A 159 47.99 -21.62 11.04
CA SER A 159 49.42 -21.52 10.78
C SER A 159 49.84 -20.17 10.18
N VAL A 160 51.07 -19.77 10.49
CA VAL A 160 51.79 -18.71 9.77
C VAL A 160 53.18 -19.26 9.48
N GLU A 161 53.49 -19.43 8.20
CA GLU A 161 54.72 -20.07 7.76
C GLU A 161 55.76 -19.04 7.29
N LYS A 162 57.03 -19.30 7.61
CA LYS A 162 58.21 -18.54 7.15
C LYS A 162 58.21 -17.05 7.51
N ALA A 163 57.67 -16.68 8.67
CA ALA A 163 57.72 -15.30 9.17
C ALA A 163 58.95 -15.04 10.05
N ARG A 164 59.47 -13.80 10.04
CA ARG A 164 60.44 -13.32 11.01
C ARG A 164 60.09 -11.88 11.41
N PRO A 165 60.10 -11.50 12.70
CA PRO A 165 60.31 -12.35 13.89
C PRO A 165 59.20 -13.39 14.10
N ASN A 166 59.38 -14.27 15.09
CA ASN A 166 58.41 -15.35 15.39
C ASN A 166 57.03 -14.79 15.79
N ILE A 167 56.00 -15.19 15.07
CA ILE A 167 54.60 -14.78 15.33
C ILE A 167 53.95 -15.78 16.28
N THR A 168 53.20 -15.28 17.27
CA THR A 168 52.47 -16.12 18.22
C THR A 168 51.02 -16.25 17.79
N LEU A 169 50.49 -17.48 17.72
CA LEU A 169 49.11 -17.76 17.31
C LEU A 169 48.26 -18.23 18.48
N GLN A 170 46.99 -17.82 18.52
CA GLN A 170 46.04 -18.23 19.54
C GLN A 170 44.61 -18.34 18.99
N TRP A 171 43.88 -19.35 19.47
CA TRP A 171 42.46 -19.51 19.18
C TRP A 171 41.57 -18.79 20.19
N SER A 172 40.48 -18.20 19.70
CA SER A 172 39.41 -17.61 20.51
C SER A 172 38.03 -17.90 19.91
N VAL A 173 37.02 -18.10 20.76
CA VAL A 173 35.61 -18.01 20.35
C VAL A 173 35.20 -16.54 20.42
N ARG A 174 34.69 -15.99 19.33
CA ARG A 174 34.20 -14.61 19.29
C ARG A 174 32.68 -14.56 19.54
N SER A 175 32.28 -13.73 20.50
CA SER A 175 30.87 -13.40 20.78
C SER A 175 30.58 -11.91 20.51
N ASP A 176 29.32 -11.52 20.60
CA ASP A 176 28.82 -10.14 20.62
C ASP A 176 29.54 -9.19 21.61
N ILE A 177 30.07 -9.72 22.71
CA ILE A 177 30.66 -8.92 23.80
C ILE A 177 32.20 -8.98 23.78
N SER A 178 32.78 -10.14 23.48
CA SER A 178 34.24 -10.33 23.57
C SER A 178 34.73 -11.62 22.90
N ASP A 179 36.04 -11.66 22.65
CA ASP A 179 36.76 -12.87 22.26
C ASP A 179 37.23 -13.62 23.51
N MET A 180 36.74 -14.84 23.69
CA MET A 180 37.13 -15.73 24.78
C MET A 180 38.20 -16.71 24.29
N TYR A 181 39.34 -16.74 24.99
CA TYR A 181 40.44 -17.64 24.64
C TYR A 181 40.09 -19.11 24.80
N ILE A 182 40.52 -19.91 23.83
CA ILE A 182 40.41 -21.37 23.86
C ILE A 182 41.81 -21.93 24.08
N GLU A 183 41.91 -22.89 24.99
CA GLU A 183 43.14 -23.63 25.18
C GLU A 183 43.47 -24.41 23.90
N SER A 184 44.68 -24.21 23.37
CA SER A 184 45.11 -24.77 22.10
C SER A 184 46.58 -25.17 22.16
N GLN A 185 46.94 -26.19 21.37
CA GLN A 185 48.30 -26.70 21.35
C GLN A 185 49.12 -25.88 20.35
N THR A 186 50.12 -25.14 20.85
CA THR A 186 51.00 -24.33 20.01
C THR A 186 52.30 -25.07 19.70
N ARG A 187 52.74 -24.97 18.44
CA ARG A 187 54.00 -25.55 17.97
C ARG A 187 54.75 -24.53 17.13
N ARG A 188 56.07 -24.46 17.32
CA ARG A 188 56.97 -23.62 16.52
C ARG A 188 58.05 -24.46 15.85
N THR A 189 58.45 -24.04 14.67
CA THR A 189 59.52 -24.67 13.87
C THR A 189 60.46 -23.60 13.33
N LEU A 190 61.76 -23.84 13.40
CA LEU A 190 62.79 -22.97 12.84
C LEU A 190 63.14 -23.49 11.44
N ASN A 191 63.00 -22.64 10.42
CA ASN A 191 63.31 -22.98 9.03
C ASN A 191 64.79 -22.70 8.72
N HIS A 192 65.30 -23.28 7.62
CA HIS A 192 66.71 -23.14 7.21
C HIS A 192 67.18 -21.68 7.00
N ASN A 193 66.27 -20.76 6.65
CA ASN A 193 66.57 -19.35 6.42
C ASN A 193 66.41 -18.49 7.68
N ALA A 194 66.48 -19.08 8.87
CA ALA A 194 66.24 -18.42 10.17
C ALA A 194 64.87 -17.72 10.32
N SER A 195 63.91 -18.01 9.44
CA SER A 195 62.48 -17.69 9.63
C SER A 195 61.79 -18.75 10.51
N PHE A 196 60.64 -18.42 11.07
CA PHE A 196 59.84 -19.30 11.91
C PHE A 196 58.52 -19.68 11.23
N SER A 197 58.07 -20.91 11.43
CA SER A 197 56.68 -21.29 11.16
C SER A 197 55.99 -21.67 12.47
N SER A 198 54.87 -21.02 12.74
CA SER A 198 54.08 -21.14 13.95
C SER A 198 52.75 -21.80 13.64
N TYR A 199 52.30 -22.69 14.52
CA TYR A 199 51.07 -23.46 14.40
C TYR A 199 50.31 -23.42 15.73
N THR A 200 48.99 -23.36 15.67
CA THR A 200 48.11 -23.58 16.82
C THR A 200 46.95 -24.50 16.43
N THR A 201 46.74 -25.54 17.23
CA THR A 201 45.80 -26.62 16.92
C THR A 201 44.71 -26.67 17.99
N LEU A 202 43.46 -26.76 17.52
CA LEU A 202 42.24 -26.81 18.33
C LEU A 202 41.53 -28.15 18.08
N ASP A 203 41.19 -28.83 19.17
CA ASP A 203 40.34 -30.02 19.18
C ASP A 203 38.87 -29.59 19.29
N VAL A 204 38.03 -29.99 18.33
CA VAL A 204 36.62 -29.56 18.24
C VAL A 204 35.82 -30.03 19.47
N SER A 205 36.17 -31.17 20.08
CA SER A 205 35.55 -31.66 21.32
C SER A 205 35.65 -30.67 22.50
N SER A 206 36.58 -29.71 22.43
CA SER A 206 36.75 -28.67 23.45
C SER A 206 35.70 -27.55 23.36
N LEU A 207 34.91 -27.50 22.29
CA LEU A 207 33.80 -26.54 22.13
C LEU A 207 32.58 -27.02 22.94
N LYS A 208 32.12 -26.20 23.88
CA LYS A 208 30.91 -26.51 24.68
C LYS A 208 29.66 -26.47 23.78
N SER A 209 28.93 -27.58 23.70
CA SER A 209 27.72 -27.84 22.88
C SER A 209 26.97 -26.61 22.35
N LYS A 210 27.38 -26.09 21.18
CA LYS A 210 26.63 -25.09 20.39
C LYS A 210 26.60 -25.55 18.94
N LEU A 211 25.42 -25.47 18.29
CA LEU A 211 25.24 -25.89 16.89
C LEU A 211 26.12 -25.09 15.93
N LEU A 212 26.27 -23.78 16.16
CA LEU A 212 27.20 -22.91 15.46
C LEU A 212 28.20 -22.28 16.43
N SER A 213 29.47 -22.19 16.02
CA SER A 213 30.55 -21.54 16.77
C SER A 213 31.45 -20.72 15.86
N PHE A 214 31.66 -19.44 16.21
CA PHE A 214 32.56 -18.54 15.47
C PHE A 214 33.96 -18.51 16.09
N LEU A 215 34.93 -19.10 15.39
CA LEU A 215 36.30 -19.26 15.87
C LEU A 215 37.22 -18.28 15.15
N VAL A 216 38.15 -17.68 15.89
CA VAL A 216 39.13 -16.74 15.36
C VAL A 216 40.53 -17.17 15.75
N CYS A 217 41.41 -17.28 14.76
CA CYS A 217 42.84 -17.45 14.94
C CYS A 217 43.52 -16.08 14.88
N LYS A 218 44.12 -15.66 15.99
CA LYS A 218 44.81 -14.38 16.13
C LYS A 218 46.31 -14.53 16.11
N ALA A 219 46.98 -13.69 15.33
CA ALA A 219 48.41 -13.46 15.32
C ALA A 219 48.77 -12.28 16.23
N PHE A 220 49.49 -12.57 17.30
CA PHE A 220 50.09 -11.58 18.19
C PHE A 220 51.54 -11.33 17.80
N GLN A 221 52.00 -10.10 18.03
CA GLN A 221 53.36 -9.68 17.70
C GLN A 221 53.66 -9.94 16.22
N SER A 222 52.80 -9.42 15.32
CA SER A 222 52.97 -9.60 13.87
C SER A 222 54.00 -8.66 13.26
N TYR A 223 54.49 -7.65 14.00
CA TYR A 223 55.54 -6.71 13.59
C TYR A 223 55.30 -6.07 12.21
N GLU A 224 54.04 -5.82 11.85
CA GLU A 224 53.59 -5.28 10.55
C GLU A 224 53.91 -6.18 9.34
N VAL A 225 54.28 -7.43 9.58
CA VAL A 225 54.60 -8.42 8.55
C VAL A 225 53.34 -9.10 7.98
N LEU A 226 52.20 -8.96 8.67
CA LEU A 226 50.88 -9.40 8.20
C LEU A 226 49.99 -8.20 7.91
N VAL A 227 49.24 -8.25 6.80
CA VAL A 227 48.22 -7.25 6.46
C VAL A 227 46.98 -7.44 7.34
N LYS A 228 46.62 -8.70 7.65
CA LYS A 228 45.56 -9.02 8.62
C LYS A 228 46.10 -9.92 9.71
N ASN A 229 45.93 -9.49 10.96
CA ASN A 229 46.40 -10.24 12.14
C ASN A 229 45.44 -11.34 12.57
N GLU A 230 44.32 -11.54 11.89
CA GLU A 230 43.37 -12.59 12.25
C GLU A 230 42.70 -13.22 11.04
N SER A 231 42.33 -14.49 11.22
CA SER A 231 41.47 -15.25 10.32
C SER A 231 40.38 -15.93 11.13
N ALA A 232 39.19 -16.05 10.56
CA ALA A 232 38.03 -16.57 11.23
C ALA A 232 37.39 -17.73 10.46
N ILE A 233 36.71 -18.59 11.20
CA ILE A 233 35.95 -19.71 10.66
C ILE A 233 34.65 -19.88 11.44
N LEU A 234 33.53 -19.94 10.73
CA LEU A 234 32.26 -20.37 11.30
C LEU A 234 32.16 -21.89 11.18
N VAL A 235 31.95 -22.54 12.31
CA VAL A 235 31.94 -24.00 12.41
C VAL A 235 30.54 -24.45 12.81
N GLN A 236 30.00 -25.42 12.09
CA GLN A 236 28.76 -26.11 12.46
C GLN A 236 29.06 -27.51 12.99
N GLN A 237 28.56 -27.81 14.19
CA GLN A 237 28.76 -29.09 14.87
C GLN A 237 27.49 -29.94 14.77
N GLY A 238 27.57 -31.09 14.09
CA GLY A 238 26.43 -31.99 13.87
C GLY A 238 25.55 -31.68 12.66
N SER A 239 24.68 -32.64 12.30
CA SER A 239 23.73 -32.52 11.19
C SER A 239 22.39 -31.93 11.65
N VAL A 240 21.82 -31.05 10.82
CA VAL A 240 20.46 -30.53 11.01
C VAL A 240 19.49 -31.55 10.41
N ASP A 241 18.53 -32.02 11.20
CA ASP A 241 17.47 -32.90 10.73
C ASP A 241 16.38 -32.09 10.03
N TYR A 242 16.51 -31.94 8.71
CA TYR A 242 15.59 -31.15 7.89
C TYR A 242 14.19 -31.74 7.77
N GLU A 243 14.00 -33.03 8.08
CA GLU A 243 12.69 -33.69 7.99
C GLU A 243 11.72 -33.21 9.09
N LEU A 244 12.26 -32.72 10.21
CA LEU A 244 11.48 -32.23 11.35
C LEU A 244 11.13 -30.73 11.27
N ILE A 245 11.65 -30.01 10.28
CA ILE A 245 11.50 -28.55 10.15
C ILE A 245 10.35 -28.23 9.18
N GLN A 246 9.43 -27.36 9.62
CA GLN A 246 8.33 -26.90 8.77
C GLN A 246 8.86 -26.07 7.58
N GLN A 247 8.48 -26.48 6.37
CA GLN A 247 8.89 -25.81 5.14
C GLN A 247 8.01 -24.59 4.83
N THR A 248 8.64 -23.45 4.55
CA THR A 248 7.95 -22.25 4.06
C THR A 248 8.00 -22.21 2.53
N GLN A 249 6.84 -22.26 1.89
CA GLN A 249 6.73 -22.16 0.43
C GLN A 249 6.90 -20.70 -0.02
N VAL A 250 7.78 -20.46 -0.99
CA VAL A 250 8.06 -19.13 -1.54
C VAL A 250 7.97 -19.19 -3.07
N LEU A 251 7.02 -18.44 -3.63
CA LEU A 251 6.83 -18.31 -5.08
C LEU A 251 7.46 -17.00 -5.56
N VAL A 252 8.31 -17.08 -6.58
CA VAL A 252 8.98 -15.92 -7.16
C VAL A 252 8.90 -15.95 -8.68
N GLU A 253 8.60 -14.81 -9.29
CA GLU A 253 8.55 -14.69 -10.76
C GLU A 253 9.98 -14.65 -11.33
N ARG A 254 10.20 -15.29 -12.48
CA ARG A 254 11.47 -15.19 -13.20
C ARG A 254 11.87 -13.72 -13.44
N ASN A 255 13.15 -13.41 -13.22
CA ASN A 255 13.76 -12.08 -13.31
C ASN A 255 13.28 -11.07 -12.25
N SER A 256 12.46 -11.50 -11.28
CA SER A 256 12.11 -10.67 -10.12
C SER A 256 13.10 -10.88 -8.97
N LYS A 257 13.02 -10.00 -7.97
CA LYS A 257 13.89 -10.03 -6.79
C LYS A 257 13.34 -11.05 -5.78
N LEU A 258 14.15 -12.04 -5.42
CA LEU A 258 13.89 -12.96 -4.32
C LEU A 258 14.54 -12.44 -3.04
N THR A 259 13.81 -12.45 -1.93
CA THR A 259 14.36 -12.12 -0.61
C THR A 259 13.87 -13.15 0.41
N LEU A 260 14.80 -13.91 0.99
CA LEU A 260 14.52 -14.87 2.05
C LEU A 260 15.02 -14.30 3.38
N GLN A 261 14.16 -14.24 4.39
CA GLN A 261 14.52 -13.68 5.70
C GLN A 261 15.20 -14.73 6.57
N CYS A 262 16.14 -14.31 7.40
CA CYS A 262 16.74 -15.18 8.41
C CYS A 262 17.11 -14.43 9.67
N GLY A 263 16.69 -14.98 10.80
CA GLY A 263 16.89 -14.39 12.10
C GLY A 263 16.13 -13.09 12.33
N ASN A 264 16.46 -12.42 13.43
CA ASN A 264 15.92 -11.11 13.84
C ASN A 264 17.08 -10.08 13.90
N ASP A 265 16.77 -8.84 14.29
CA ASP A 265 17.76 -7.76 14.45
C ASP A 265 18.92 -8.08 15.40
N ASP A 266 18.77 -9.09 16.29
CA ASP A 266 19.78 -9.54 17.25
C ASP A 266 20.69 -10.67 16.72
N THR A 267 20.59 -11.01 15.43
CA THR A 267 21.37 -12.12 14.84
C THR A 267 22.85 -11.77 14.78
N ILE A 268 23.69 -12.58 15.42
CA ILE A 268 25.15 -12.33 15.49
C ILE A 268 25.86 -12.91 14.26
N TYR A 269 25.53 -14.14 13.89
CA TYR A 269 26.02 -14.78 12.67
C TYR A 269 25.06 -15.84 12.18
N LEU A 270 25.09 -16.07 10.87
CA LEU A 270 24.23 -17.02 10.19
C LEU A 270 24.96 -17.71 9.04
N VAL A 271 24.37 -18.84 8.62
CA VAL A 271 24.74 -19.55 7.41
C VAL A 271 23.49 -19.86 6.59
N TRP A 272 23.49 -19.38 5.35
CA TRP A 272 22.55 -19.79 4.32
C TRP A 272 23.12 -20.95 3.53
N LYS A 273 22.29 -21.96 3.23
CA LYS A 273 22.65 -23.13 2.44
C LYS A 273 21.60 -23.39 1.38
N LYS A 274 22.03 -23.65 0.15
CA LYS A 274 21.17 -24.25 -0.87
C LYS A 274 21.35 -25.76 -0.82
N LEU A 275 20.25 -26.46 -0.57
CA LEU A 275 20.21 -27.90 -0.39
C LEU A 275 19.84 -28.57 -1.71
N SER A 276 20.50 -29.68 -2.00
CA SER A 276 20.08 -30.59 -3.07
C SER A 276 18.93 -31.49 -2.60
N GLU A 277 18.35 -32.28 -3.52
CA GLU A 277 17.25 -33.22 -3.23
C GLU A 277 17.63 -34.28 -2.17
N GLU A 278 18.92 -34.57 -1.98
CA GLU A 278 19.43 -35.47 -0.93
C GLU A 278 19.89 -34.73 0.35
N TYR A 279 19.52 -33.45 0.51
CA TYR A 279 19.96 -32.56 1.59
C TYR A 279 21.48 -32.33 1.65
N ILE A 280 22.20 -32.64 0.57
CA ILE A 280 23.64 -32.39 0.46
C ILE A 280 23.87 -30.93 0.07
N THR A 281 24.72 -30.24 0.81
CA THR A 281 25.07 -28.83 0.64
C THR A 281 26.03 -28.64 -0.52
N HIS A 282 25.62 -27.85 -1.52
CA HIS A 282 26.47 -27.49 -2.66
C HIS A 282 26.95 -26.04 -2.54
N ASP A 283 26.05 -25.14 -2.15
CA ASP A 283 26.32 -23.71 -2.02
C ASP A 283 25.97 -23.18 -0.63
N TYR A 284 26.82 -22.29 -0.11
CA TYR A 284 26.59 -21.62 1.16
C TYR A 284 27.06 -20.16 1.15
N VAL A 285 26.44 -19.36 2.02
CA VAL A 285 26.94 -18.04 2.41
C VAL A 285 26.93 -17.92 3.91
N VAL A 286 28.06 -17.48 4.45
CA VAL A 286 28.15 -17.08 5.84
C VAL A 286 28.16 -15.58 5.92
N ALA A 287 27.39 -15.04 6.87
CA ALA A 287 27.40 -13.63 7.23
C ALA A 287 27.54 -13.48 8.74
N THR A 288 28.33 -12.49 9.14
CA THR A 288 28.58 -12.14 10.53
C THR A 288 28.33 -10.65 10.74
N PHE A 289 27.64 -10.29 11.81
CA PHE A 289 27.13 -8.94 12.10
C PHE A 289 27.79 -8.35 13.37
N PHE A 290 29.09 -8.57 13.54
CA PHE A 290 29.86 -7.99 14.64
C PHE A 290 30.20 -6.52 14.33
N ASP A 291 29.73 -5.57 15.15
CA ASP A 291 29.95 -4.12 15.03
C ASP A 291 29.52 -3.49 13.67
N GLU A 292 29.82 -2.20 13.43
CA GLU A 292 29.40 -1.42 12.23
C GLU A 292 29.87 -1.99 10.87
N ASN A 293 30.56 -3.12 10.82
CA ASN A 293 31.07 -3.75 9.60
C ASN A 293 30.62 -5.21 9.48
N SER A 294 29.55 -5.46 8.73
CA SER A 294 29.16 -6.81 8.34
C SER A 294 30.22 -7.45 7.42
N GLN A 295 30.55 -8.72 7.69
CA GLN A 295 31.42 -9.51 6.82
C GLN A 295 30.64 -10.70 6.28
N SER A 296 30.72 -10.93 4.98
CA SER A 296 30.14 -12.11 4.35
C SER A 296 31.18 -12.85 3.49
N SER A 297 31.04 -14.17 3.43
CA SER A 297 31.87 -15.04 2.61
C SER A 297 30.97 -16.08 1.97
N SER A 298 30.92 -16.06 0.64
CA SER A 298 30.08 -16.97 -0.16
C SER A 298 30.92 -18.00 -0.91
N SER A 299 30.29 -19.14 -1.22
CA SER A 299 30.78 -20.12 -2.21
C SER A 299 30.50 -19.66 -3.65
N GLU A 300 29.36 -18.99 -3.90
CA GLU A 300 28.90 -18.47 -5.21
C GLU A 300 28.24 -17.06 -5.12
N ASN A 301 27.52 -16.61 -6.17
CA ASN A 301 26.89 -15.27 -6.34
C ASN A 301 25.71 -14.96 -5.39
N LEU A 302 25.66 -15.59 -4.22
CA LEU A 302 24.65 -15.35 -3.20
C LEU A 302 25.06 -14.15 -2.33
N GLU A 303 24.21 -13.14 -2.22
CA GLU A 303 24.45 -11.93 -1.44
C GLU A 303 23.54 -11.93 -0.20
N VAL A 304 24.12 -11.64 0.97
CA VAL A 304 23.38 -11.49 2.23
C VAL A 304 23.42 -10.03 2.63
N LYS A 305 22.26 -9.46 2.95
CA LYS A 305 22.13 -8.07 3.42
C LYS A 305 22.54 -7.92 4.87
N GLU A 306 22.72 -6.67 5.29
CA GLU A 306 23.10 -6.31 6.68
C GLU A 306 22.08 -6.81 7.73
N ASN A 307 20.84 -7.09 7.33
CA ASN A 307 19.80 -7.66 8.20
C ASN A 307 19.72 -9.19 8.18
N GLY A 308 20.67 -9.87 7.52
CA GLY A 308 20.71 -11.33 7.43
C GLY A 308 19.85 -11.98 6.35
N ALA A 309 19.11 -11.19 5.57
CA ALA A 309 18.31 -11.71 4.47
C ALA A 309 19.18 -12.15 3.27
N LEU A 310 18.86 -13.29 2.67
CA LEU A 310 19.41 -13.73 1.40
C LEU A 310 18.68 -13.03 0.25
N GLU A 311 19.42 -12.40 -0.66
CA GLU A 311 18.86 -11.66 -1.79
C GLU A 311 19.38 -12.19 -3.12
N ILE A 312 18.45 -12.51 -4.03
CA ILE A 312 18.74 -12.80 -5.44
C ILE A 312 18.03 -11.76 -6.28
N ASN A 313 18.79 -10.84 -6.89
CA ASN A 313 18.24 -9.69 -7.61
C ASN A 313 17.42 -10.06 -8.87
N GLN A 314 17.79 -11.16 -9.53
CA GLN A 314 17.14 -11.64 -10.75
C GLN A 314 16.98 -13.15 -10.70
N ALA A 315 15.93 -13.62 -10.02
CA ALA A 315 15.66 -15.04 -9.85
C ALA A 315 15.54 -15.75 -11.21
N GLN A 316 16.40 -16.74 -11.45
CA GLN A 316 16.35 -17.64 -12.59
C GLN A 316 15.76 -18.99 -12.17
N ILE A 317 15.35 -19.79 -13.14
CA ILE A 317 14.73 -21.10 -12.92
C ILE A 317 15.61 -22.02 -12.05
N GLN A 318 16.92 -21.95 -12.23
CA GLN A 318 17.91 -22.70 -11.45
C GLN A 318 18.01 -22.26 -9.98
N ASP A 319 17.48 -21.09 -9.62
CA ASP A 319 17.41 -20.60 -8.23
C ASP A 319 16.24 -21.22 -7.47
N GLY A 320 15.39 -22.02 -8.14
CA GLY A 320 14.44 -22.87 -7.45
C GLY A 320 15.15 -23.98 -6.65
N GLY A 321 14.55 -24.38 -5.53
CA GLY A 321 15.07 -25.43 -4.66
C GLY A 321 14.89 -25.11 -3.19
N LEU A 322 15.51 -25.95 -2.35
CA LEU A 322 15.39 -25.86 -0.90
C LEU A 322 16.53 -25.02 -0.33
N TYR A 323 16.20 -24.03 0.50
CA TYR A 323 17.13 -23.13 1.15
C TYR A 323 16.99 -23.25 2.66
N SER A 324 18.11 -23.48 3.35
CA SER A 324 18.16 -23.50 4.81
C SER A 324 18.91 -22.28 5.32
N CYS A 325 18.41 -21.67 6.39
CA CYS A 325 19.18 -20.73 7.17
C CYS A 325 19.34 -21.20 8.61
N THR A 326 20.58 -21.36 9.06
CA THR A 326 20.91 -21.57 10.47
C THR A 326 21.47 -20.28 11.03
N PHE A 327 20.91 -19.79 12.13
CA PHE A 327 21.35 -18.54 12.74
C PHE A 327 21.42 -18.64 14.27
N THR A 328 22.15 -17.71 14.89
CA THR A 328 22.17 -17.55 16.34
C THR A 328 22.20 -16.09 16.76
N ASP A 329 21.51 -15.80 17.85
CA ASP A 329 21.53 -14.52 18.59
C ASP A 329 22.49 -14.57 19.80
N GLY A 330 23.30 -15.62 19.91
CA GLY A 330 24.21 -15.85 21.03
C GLY A 330 23.63 -16.67 22.18
N THR A 331 22.30 -16.78 22.25
CA THR A 331 21.56 -17.54 23.27
C THR A 331 20.83 -18.76 22.71
N ILE A 332 20.25 -18.64 21.51
CA ILE A 332 19.44 -19.66 20.84
C ILE A 332 20.08 -19.96 19.46
N ASN A 333 20.03 -21.21 19.04
CA ASN A 333 20.33 -21.63 17.67
C ASN A 333 19.00 -22.08 17.04
N ASP A 334 18.66 -21.56 15.87
CA ASP A 334 17.43 -21.95 15.16
C ASP A 334 17.72 -22.17 13.67
N ASN A 335 16.80 -22.89 13.01
CA ASN A 335 16.89 -23.26 11.60
C ASN A 335 15.58 -22.96 10.87
N LEU A 336 15.66 -22.22 9.77
CA LEU A 336 14.54 -21.96 8.87
C LEU A 336 14.73 -22.71 7.56
N LEU A 337 13.65 -23.23 7.01
CA LEU A 337 13.66 -23.99 5.76
C LEU A 337 12.65 -23.40 4.77
N TYR A 338 13.14 -23.02 3.58
CA TYR A 338 12.37 -22.40 2.51
C TYR A 338 12.38 -23.30 1.28
N ASN A 339 11.21 -23.54 0.70
CA ASN A 339 11.08 -24.19 -0.61
C ASN A 339 10.74 -23.11 -1.64
N VAL A 340 11.72 -22.75 -2.47
CA VAL A 340 11.60 -21.69 -3.45
C VAL A 340 11.22 -22.28 -4.79
N GLN A 341 10.09 -21.83 -5.34
CA GLN A 341 9.62 -22.21 -6.66
C GLN A 341 9.58 -20.97 -7.57
N VAL A 342 10.36 -21.03 -8.64
CA VAL A 342 10.44 -19.95 -9.64
C VAL A 342 9.43 -20.23 -10.75
N TYR A 343 8.46 -19.34 -10.91
CA TYR A 343 7.42 -19.45 -11.92
C TYR A 343 7.66 -18.48 -13.09
N VAL A 344 7.11 -18.82 -14.26
CA VAL A 344 7.15 -17.99 -15.46
C VAL A 344 5.72 -17.74 -15.88
N ASN A 345 5.35 -16.46 -15.98
CA ASN A 345 4.05 -16.06 -16.48
C ASN A 345 3.91 -16.43 -17.97
N PRO A 346 2.76 -16.98 -18.38
CA PRO A 346 2.51 -17.29 -19.77
C PRO A 346 2.42 -16.02 -20.62
N GLU A 347 2.68 -16.16 -21.92
CA GLU A 347 2.55 -15.08 -22.90
C GLU A 347 1.61 -15.51 -24.04
N PRO A 348 0.38 -14.96 -24.14
CA PRO A 348 -0.23 -13.96 -23.26
C PRO A 348 -0.52 -14.49 -21.83
N PRO A 349 -0.79 -13.62 -20.82
CA PRO A 349 -0.96 -14.00 -19.40
C PRO A 349 -2.28 -14.73 -19.09
N TYR A 350 -2.83 -15.46 -20.07
CA TYR A 350 -4.08 -16.21 -20.02
C TYR A 350 -4.13 -17.24 -21.18
N PRO A 351 -4.94 -18.31 -21.09
CA PRO A 351 -5.15 -19.24 -22.19
C PRO A 351 -5.66 -18.54 -23.46
N VAL A 352 -5.06 -18.86 -24.59
CA VAL A 352 -5.56 -18.55 -25.92
C VAL A 352 -6.64 -19.56 -26.26
N VAL A 353 -7.85 -19.08 -26.54
CA VAL A 353 -8.99 -19.91 -26.92
C VAL A 353 -9.22 -19.76 -28.42
N ASP A 354 -9.29 -20.89 -29.14
CA ASP A 354 -9.49 -20.89 -30.59
C ASP A 354 -10.83 -20.24 -30.96
N GLY A 355 -10.81 -19.28 -31.88
CA GLY A 355 -11.96 -18.43 -32.23
C GLY A 355 -12.08 -17.11 -31.46
N CYS A 356 -11.19 -16.81 -30.50
CA CYS A 356 -11.13 -15.53 -29.79
C CYS A 356 -10.03 -14.59 -30.33
N SER A 357 -10.29 -13.28 -30.38
CA SER A 357 -9.26 -12.25 -30.61
C SER A 357 -8.69 -11.70 -29.30
N GLU A 358 -7.42 -11.29 -29.27
CA GLU A 358 -6.65 -10.95 -28.06
C GLU A 358 -7.16 -9.71 -27.27
N ASP A 359 -7.91 -8.79 -27.87
CA ASP A 359 -8.22 -7.48 -27.25
C ASP A 359 -9.70 -7.24 -26.84
N ARG A 360 -10.59 -8.24 -26.91
CA ARG A 360 -12.04 -8.05 -26.61
C ARG A 360 -12.67 -9.25 -25.90
N TYR A 361 -13.73 -8.97 -25.12
CA TYR A 361 -14.64 -9.97 -24.54
C TYR A 361 -14.98 -11.07 -25.56
N CYS A 362 -14.60 -12.31 -25.26
CA CYS A 362 -14.68 -13.39 -26.25
C CYS A 362 -16.07 -14.02 -26.33
N LEU A 363 -16.61 -14.01 -27.55
CA LEU A 363 -17.91 -14.55 -27.91
C LEU A 363 -17.74 -15.51 -29.09
N ILE A 364 -18.02 -16.80 -28.88
CA ILE A 364 -17.91 -17.85 -29.90
C ILE A 364 -19.32 -18.31 -30.29
N GLY A 365 -19.66 -18.17 -31.55
CA GLY A 365 -20.88 -18.76 -32.11
C GLY A 365 -20.70 -20.27 -32.29
N ILE A 366 -21.54 -21.07 -31.64
CA ILE A 366 -21.45 -22.52 -31.63
C ILE A 366 -22.70 -23.18 -32.21
N HIS A 367 -22.53 -24.38 -32.73
CA HIS A 367 -23.63 -25.29 -33.05
C HIS A 367 -23.92 -26.21 -31.85
N ARG A 368 -24.92 -27.09 -31.97
CA ARG A 368 -25.24 -28.03 -30.88
C ARG A 368 -24.10 -28.98 -30.54
N GLU A 369 -23.20 -29.24 -31.49
CA GLU A 369 -22.02 -30.08 -31.28
C GLU A 369 -20.84 -29.41 -31.97
N GLY A 370 -19.64 -29.56 -31.41
CA GLY A 370 -18.44 -28.98 -31.99
C GLY A 370 -17.18 -29.30 -31.19
N ARG A 371 -16.11 -28.55 -31.49
CA ARG A 371 -14.80 -28.70 -30.84
C ARG A 371 -14.36 -27.35 -30.27
N LEU A 372 -13.81 -27.39 -29.06
CA LEU A 372 -13.16 -26.26 -28.41
C LEU A 372 -11.70 -26.58 -28.15
N SER A 373 -10.86 -25.55 -28.16
CA SER A 373 -9.44 -25.71 -27.89
C SER A 373 -8.92 -24.49 -27.14
N CYS A 374 -8.16 -24.77 -26.09
CA CYS A 374 -7.39 -23.78 -25.35
C CYS A 374 -5.92 -24.11 -25.44
N SER A 375 -5.07 -23.09 -25.45
CA SER A 375 -3.64 -23.25 -25.30
C SER A 375 -3.08 -22.20 -24.36
N LEU A 376 -2.14 -22.60 -23.50
CA LEU A 376 -1.36 -21.70 -22.68
C LEU A 376 0.10 -21.84 -23.11
N HIS A 377 0.76 -20.72 -23.38
CA HIS A 377 2.11 -20.70 -23.95
C HIS A 377 3.10 -20.11 -22.96
N GLY A 378 4.30 -20.70 -22.88
CA GLY A 378 5.41 -20.15 -22.10
C GLY A 378 5.26 -20.23 -20.58
N VAL A 379 4.45 -21.14 -20.04
CA VAL A 379 4.19 -21.24 -18.59
C VAL A 379 5.22 -22.10 -17.86
N ARG A 380 5.49 -21.79 -16.59
CA ARG A 380 6.20 -22.68 -15.65
C ARG A 380 5.68 -22.44 -14.23
N PRO A 381 5.44 -23.47 -13.40
CA PRO A 381 5.51 -24.92 -13.69
C PRO A 381 4.46 -25.37 -14.72
N VAL A 382 4.49 -26.64 -15.11
CA VAL A 382 3.44 -27.22 -15.99
C VAL A 382 2.09 -27.05 -15.29
N VAL A 383 1.08 -26.60 -16.03
CA VAL A 383 -0.29 -26.48 -15.53
C VAL A 383 -1.19 -27.55 -16.12
N ASP A 384 -2.17 -27.99 -15.35
CA ASP A 384 -3.29 -28.74 -15.91
C ASP A 384 -4.31 -27.74 -16.49
N ILE A 385 -4.78 -28.01 -17.72
CA ILE A 385 -5.80 -27.18 -18.36
C ILE A 385 -7.07 -28.00 -18.47
N GLN A 386 -8.17 -27.42 -18.01
CA GLN A 386 -9.49 -28.05 -18.05
C GLN A 386 -10.54 -27.07 -18.55
N LEU A 387 -11.58 -27.60 -19.20
CA LEU A 387 -12.76 -26.84 -19.61
C LEU A 387 -13.91 -27.14 -18.67
N ARG A 388 -14.47 -26.11 -18.04
CA ARG A 388 -15.71 -26.24 -17.25
C ARG A 388 -16.66 -25.10 -17.52
N THR A 389 -17.93 -25.30 -17.17
CA THR A 389 -18.86 -24.18 -17.08
C THR A 389 -18.48 -23.33 -15.87
N PHE A 390 -18.45 -22.01 -16.05
CA PHE A 390 -18.13 -21.08 -14.95
C PHE A 390 -19.19 -21.15 -13.84
N PHE A 391 -20.46 -21.28 -14.22
CA PHE A 391 -21.56 -21.54 -13.29
C PHE A 391 -21.77 -23.05 -13.13
N SER A 392 -21.83 -23.52 -11.89
CA SER A 392 -22.11 -24.93 -11.55
C SER A 392 -23.52 -25.36 -11.98
N SER A 393 -24.49 -24.42 -11.97
CA SER A 393 -25.86 -24.62 -12.44
C SER A 393 -25.96 -24.94 -13.94
N ASP A 394 -24.92 -24.60 -14.72
CA ASP A 394 -24.88 -24.79 -16.16
C ASP A 394 -24.18 -26.09 -16.61
N LYS A 395 -23.64 -26.87 -15.66
CA LYS A 395 -22.90 -28.11 -15.94
C LYS A 395 -23.69 -29.13 -16.77
N ASN A 396 -25.03 -29.11 -16.68
CA ASN A 396 -25.91 -29.99 -17.46
C ASN A 396 -26.25 -29.45 -18.86
N LYS A 397 -25.89 -28.19 -19.17
CA LYS A 397 -26.19 -27.54 -20.46
C LYS A 397 -25.14 -27.82 -21.52
N ILE A 398 -23.94 -28.27 -21.14
CA ILE A 398 -22.88 -28.67 -22.07
C ILE A 398 -22.11 -29.85 -21.46
N SER A 399 -21.70 -30.79 -22.31
CA SER A 399 -20.84 -31.91 -21.91
C SER A 399 -19.58 -31.91 -22.76
N PHE A 400 -18.41 -31.91 -22.12
CA PHE A 400 -17.11 -32.09 -22.78
C PHE A 400 -16.72 -33.57 -22.81
N PHE A 401 -16.13 -34.02 -23.91
CA PHE A 401 -15.65 -35.39 -24.09
C PHE A 401 -14.51 -35.43 -25.11
N ASP A 402 -13.84 -36.59 -25.22
CA ASP A 402 -12.64 -36.77 -26.05
C ASP A 402 -11.55 -35.71 -25.78
N GLU A 403 -11.36 -35.38 -24.51
CA GLU A 403 -10.35 -34.41 -24.06
C GLU A 403 -8.94 -34.91 -24.37
N LYS A 404 -8.18 -34.09 -25.10
CA LYS A 404 -6.80 -34.38 -25.50
C LYS A 404 -5.91 -33.27 -25.00
N LEU A 405 -5.19 -33.55 -23.92
CA LEU A 405 -4.12 -32.72 -23.42
C LEU A 405 -2.83 -33.04 -24.19
N LYS A 406 -2.17 -32.01 -24.71
CA LYS A 406 -0.85 -32.11 -25.32
C LYS A 406 0.05 -31.07 -24.66
N ILE A 407 1.14 -31.52 -24.06
CA ILE A 407 2.15 -30.65 -23.48
C ILE A 407 3.38 -30.69 -24.39
N THR A 408 3.89 -29.52 -24.77
CA THR A 408 5.16 -29.39 -25.47
C THR A 408 6.12 -28.54 -24.64
N THR A 409 7.37 -28.95 -24.57
CA THR A 409 8.39 -28.21 -23.84
C THR A 409 9.14 -27.30 -24.81
N GLU A 410 9.10 -25.99 -24.55
CA GLU A 410 9.90 -24.99 -25.26
C GLU A 410 10.99 -24.45 -24.34
N LYS A 411 12.24 -24.90 -24.54
CA LYS A 411 13.39 -24.57 -23.68
C LYS A 411 13.14 -24.95 -22.21
N GLU A 412 12.79 -23.97 -21.37
CA GLU A 412 12.60 -24.08 -19.92
C GLU A 412 11.14 -23.87 -19.49
N THR A 413 10.24 -23.59 -20.43
CA THR A 413 8.81 -23.36 -20.23
C THR A 413 7.98 -24.41 -20.96
N PHE A 414 6.69 -24.46 -20.63
CA PHE A 414 5.76 -25.42 -21.17
C PHE A 414 4.64 -24.72 -21.93
N ASP A 415 4.29 -25.32 -23.05
CA ASP A 415 3.10 -24.98 -23.80
C ASP A 415 2.10 -26.11 -23.62
N VAL A 416 0.93 -25.78 -23.10
CA VAL A 416 -0.11 -26.75 -22.77
C VAL A 416 -1.30 -26.50 -23.67
N TYR A 417 -1.73 -27.52 -24.40
CA TYR A 417 -2.84 -27.47 -25.34
C TYR A 417 -3.92 -28.45 -24.88
N LEU A 418 -5.12 -27.95 -24.67
CA LEU A 418 -6.32 -28.75 -24.46
C LEU A 418 -7.21 -28.66 -25.69
N THR A 419 -7.64 -29.81 -26.19
CA THR A 419 -8.76 -29.91 -27.13
C THR A 419 -9.86 -30.75 -26.49
N ALA A 420 -11.10 -30.30 -26.55
CA ALA A 420 -12.28 -31.08 -26.18
C ALA A 420 -13.36 -31.03 -27.27
N GLN A 421 -14.08 -32.13 -27.48
CA GLN A 421 -15.37 -32.08 -28.16
C GLN A 421 -16.46 -31.70 -27.15
N TYR A 422 -17.49 -31.00 -27.61
CA TYR A 422 -18.62 -30.62 -26.76
C TYR A 422 -19.95 -30.94 -27.42
N ASN A 423 -20.92 -31.32 -26.59
CA ASN A 423 -22.34 -31.39 -26.95
C ASN A 423 -23.13 -30.42 -26.07
N PHE A 424 -23.87 -29.51 -26.69
CA PHE A 424 -24.70 -28.51 -26.03
C PHE A 424 -26.15 -29.02 -25.93
N HIS A 425 -26.64 -29.14 -24.70
CA HIS A 425 -27.97 -29.65 -24.35
C HIS A 425 -28.93 -28.55 -23.90
N GLY A 426 -28.48 -27.29 -23.82
CA GLY A 426 -29.28 -26.13 -23.41
C GLY A 426 -30.33 -25.68 -24.44
N SER A 427 -31.32 -24.89 -24.00
CA SER A 427 -32.36 -24.31 -24.87
C SER A 427 -31.82 -23.16 -25.75
N SER A 428 -32.52 -22.85 -26.85
CA SER A 428 -32.04 -22.05 -27.99
C SER A 428 -31.75 -20.56 -27.75
N ASN A 429 -31.91 -20.04 -26.53
CA ASN A 429 -31.73 -18.61 -26.21
C ASN A 429 -30.65 -18.34 -25.14
N GLY A 430 -29.81 -19.32 -24.79
CA GLY A 430 -28.82 -19.18 -23.72
C GLY A 430 -27.42 -18.84 -24.22
N ARG A 431 -26.83 -17.78 -23.65
CA ARG A 431 -25.37 -17.58 -23.58
C ARG A 431 -24.83 -18.49 -22.48
N LEU A 432 -23.70 -19.16 -22.73
CA LEU A 432 -23.06 -20.05 -21.77
C LEU A 432 -21.60 -19.63 -21.54
N THR A 433 -21.24 -19.28 -20.31
CA THR A 433 -19.87 -18.91 -19.94
C THR A 433 -19.05 -20.15 -19.59
N ILE A 434 -17.96 -20.34 -20.32
CA ILE A 434 -16.99 -21.40 -20.14
C ILE A 434 -15.71 -20.81 -19.58
N GLU A 435 -15.14 -21.53 -18.64
CA GLU A 435 -13.83 -21.26 -18.07
C GLU A 435 -12.83 -22.26 -18.63
N CYS A 436 -11.77 -21.74 -19.22
CA CYS A 436 -10.56 -22.50 -19.44
C CYS A 436 -9.65 -22.31 -18.24
N ILE A 437 -9.66 -23.30 -17.37
CA ILE A 437 -8.92 -23.29 -16.12
C ILE A 437 -7.44 -23.51 -16.44
N ALA A 438 -6.56 -22.72 -15.82
CA ALA A 438 -5.14 -22.94 -15.88
C ALA A 438 -4.47 -22.54 -14.55
N TYR A 439 -4.35 -23.49 -13.63
CA TYR A 439 -3.54 -23.35 -12.43
C TYR A 439 -2.62 -24.58 -12.27
N PRO A 440 -1.47 -24.45 -11.60
CA PRO A 440 -0.49 -25.52 -11.51
C PRO A 440 -0.84 -26.61 -10.50
N ASP A 441 -1.48 -26.26 -9.38
CA ASP A 441 -2.01 -27.17 -8.35
C ASP A 441 -3.04 -26.43 -7.47
N GLU A 442 -3.93 -27.14 -6.77
CA GLU A 442 -4.98 -26.56 -5.93
C GLU A 442 -4.43 -25.72 -4.76
N ASP A 443 -3.22 -26.04 -4.28
CA ASP A 443 -2.58 -25.35 -3.14
C ASP A 443 -1.73 -24.13 -3.57
N THR A 444 -1.62 -23.84 -4.88
CA THR A 444 -0.78 -22.76 -5.40
C THR A 444 -1.61 -21.54 -5.79
N PRO A 445 -1.32 -20.32 -5.27
CA PRO A 445 -2.11 -19.10 -5.51
C PRO A 445 -1.87 -18.46 -6.91
N LEU A 446 -1.50 -19.26 -7.92
CA LEU A 446 -1.30 -18.82 -9.30
C LEU A 446 -2.49 -19.24 -10.15
N ASP A 447 -3.21 -18.27 -10.70
CA ASP A 447 -4.37 -18.50 -11.57
C ASP A 447 -4.21 -17.75 -12.89
N TRP A 448 -4.10 -18.49 -13.98
CA TRP A 448 -4.05 -17.95 -15.34
C TRP A 448 -5.35 -18.16 -16.09
N SER A 449 -6.43 -18.61 -15.45
CA SER A 449 -7.67 -19.03 -16.12
C SER A 449 -8.31 -17.93 -16.97
N LYS A 450 -9.03 -18.33 -18.03
CA LYS A 450 -9.74 -17.41 -18.93
C LYS A 450 -11.20 -17.78 -19.10
N LEU A 451 -12.06 -16.77 -19.00
CA LEU A 451 -13.49 -16.87 -19.29
C LEU A 451 -13.80 -16.47 -20.74
N PHE A 452 -14.71 -17.22 -21.37
CA PHE A 452 -15.25 -16.92 -22.69
C PHE A 452 -16.69 -17.44 -22.81
N ASP A 453 -17.46 -16.86 -23.74
CA ASP A 453 -18.88 -17.16 -23.86
C ASP A 453 -19.22 -17.86 -25.17
N LEU A 454 -20.09 -18.86 -25.07
CA LEU A 454 -20.65 -19.60 -26.18
C LEU A 454 -22.09 -19.16 -26.45
N ILE A 455 -22.44 -18.92 -27.71
CA ILE A 455 -23.80 -18.59 -28.15
C ILE A 455 -24.25 -19.60 -29.21
N LEU A 456 -25.38 -20.26 -28.97
CA LEU A 456 -25.96 -21.20 -29.94
C LEU A 456 -26.50 -20.45 -31.17
N ILE A 457 -25.93 -20.74 -32.34
CA ILE A 457 -26.45 -20.24 -33.61
C ILE A 457 -27.68 -21.10 -33.97
N SER A 458 -28.87 -20.53 -33.78
CA SER A 458 -30.13 -21.10 -34.27
C SER A 458 -30.27 -20.76 -35.75
N ASP A 459 -30.29 -21.74 -36.64
CA ASP A 459 -30.45 -21.49 -38.07
C ASP A 459 -31.93 -21.65 -38.48
N PRO A 460 -32.59 -20.62 -39.06
CA PRO A 460 -33.76 -20.82 -39.87
C PRO A 460 -33.46 -20.44 -41.32
N ALA A 461 -33.38 -21.45 -42.18
CA ALA A 461 -33.65 -21.36 -43.62
C ALA A 461 -33.19 -20.08 -44.35
N MET A 462 -31.95 -20.09 -44.83
CA MET A 462 -31.67 -19.70 -46.21
C MET A 462 -30.88 -20.82 -46.87
N SER A 463 -31.60 -21.67 -47.60
CA SER A 463 -30.96 -22.53 -48.59
C SER A 463 -30.71 -21.73 -49.87
N THR A 464 -29.53 -21.99 -50.42
CA THR A 464 -29.14 -21.86 -51.83
C THR A 464 -29.10 -20.44 -52.43
N GLU A 465 -27.94 -19.79 -52.32
CA GLU A 465 -27.03 -19.63 -53.46
C GLU A 465 -25.61 -19.26 -53.00
N ASN A 466 -24.61 -19.97 -53.54
CA ASN A 466 -23.16 -19.72 -53.50
C ASN A 466 -22.36 -20.18 -52.27
N VAL A 467 -22.27 -21.50 -52.09
CA VAL A 467 -21.04 -22.16 -51.61
C VAL A 467 -20.68 -23.23 -52.64
N ILE A 468 -19.54 -23.08 -53.33
CA ILE A 468 -18.60 -24.12 -53.81
C ILE A 468 -17.41 -23.33 -54.41
N HIS A 469 -16.13 -23.56 -54.14
CA HIS A 469 -15.40 -24.31 -53.12
C HIS A 469 -13.90 -24.05 -53.40
N THR A 470 -13.11 -23.98 -52.34
CA THR A 470 -11.77 -24.61 -52.18
C THR A 470 -10.58 -24.31 -53.10
N ASN A 471 -9.47 -24.06 -52.39
CA ASN A 471 -8.13 -24.64 -52.55
C ASN A 471 -7.16 -24.02 -53.57
N GLN A 472 -6.07 -23.52 -52.98
CA GLN A 472 -4.65 -23.63 -53.36
C GLN A 472 -4.22 -23.68 -54.84
N LEU A 473 -3.25 -22.77 -55.09
CA LEU A 473 -2.11 -22.78 -56.00
C LEU A 473 -2.28 -22.58 -57.52
N THR A 474 -1.67 -21.46 -57.93
CA THR A 474 -0.87 -21.21 -59.15
C THR A 474 -1.55 -21.30 -60.52
N SER A 475 -1.64 -20.16 -61.22
CA SER A 475 -0.90 -19.85 -62.49
C SER A 475 -1.57 -18.74 -63.31
N ALA A 476 -0.72 -17.87 -63.86
CA ALA A 476 -0.83 -17.20 -65.17
C ALA A 476 -1.71 -15.92 -65.36
N THR A 477 -1.02 -14.77 -65.33
CA THR A 477 -0.84 -13.76 -66.42
C THR A 477 -1.98 -13.31 -67.36
N ILE A 478 -2.04 -11.95 -67.53
CA ILE A 478 -2.27 -11.14 -68.77
C ILE A 478 -3.77 -10.99 -69.20
N VAL A 479 -4.39 -9.83 -69.50
CA VAL A 479 -3.97 -8.42 -69.75
C VAL A 479 -5.19 -7.45 -69.76
N LYS A 480 -4.91 -6.19 -69.35
CA LYS A 480 -5.50 -4.83 -69.62
C LYS A 480 -6.99 -4.63 -69.97
N ASP A 481 -7.60 -3.62 -69.30
CA ASP A 481 -7.94 -2.30 -69.91
C ASP A 481 -8.29 -1.25 -68.81
N GLN A 482 -7.33 -0.45 -68.34
CA GLN A 482 -7.16 1.00 -68.60
C GLN A 482 -8.44 1.84 -68.78
N SER A 483 -8.82 2.64 -67.76
CA SER A 483 -9.25 4.05 -67.92
C SER A 483 -9.88 4.73 -66.67
N THR A 484 -9.46 4.46 -65.44
CA THR A 484 -9.94 5.28 -64.27
C THR A 484 -8.89 5.60 -63.19
N LEU A 485 -7.65 5.13 -63.33
CA LEU A 485 -6.63 5.27 -62.27
C LEU A 485 -5.78 6.56 -62.36
N PHE A 486 -5.83 7.32 -63.45
CA PHE A 486 -4.88 8.42 -63.67
C PHE A 486 -5.24 9.72 -62.95
N VAL A 487 -6.51 9.94 -62.59
CA VAL A 487 -6.96 11.19 -61.93
C VAL A 487 -6.80 11.13 -60.41
N MET A 488 -6.89 9.94 -59.80
CA MET A 488 -6.78 9.76 -58.34
C MET A 488 -5.32 9.78 -57.83
N MET A 489 -4.35 9.37 -58.65
CA MET A 489 -2.93 9.33 -58.25
C MET A 489 -2.26 10.72 -58.22
N VAL A 490 -2.73 11.67 -59.03
CA VAL A 490 -2.18 13.05 -59.04
C VAL A 490 -2.62 13.84 -57.80
N VAL A 491 -3.85 13.61 -57.32
CA VAL A 491 -4.38 14.29 -56.13
C VAL A 491 -3.69 13.79 -54.86
N LEU A 492 -3.54 12.47 -54.70
CA LEU A 492 -2.86 11.87 -53.55
C LEU A 492 -1.36 12.20 -53.50
N GLY A 493 -0.67 12.23 -54.66
CA GLY A 493 0.73 12.62 -54.73
C GLY A 493 0.97 14.09 -54.36
N SER A 494 0.09 15.00 -54.80
CA SER A 494 0.20 16.43 -54.47
C SER A 494 -0.04 16.72 -52.98
N ALA A 495 -0.97 15.99 -52.34
CA ALA A 495 -1.25 16.12 -50.92
C ALA A 495 -0.10 15.64 -50.04
N LEU A 496 0.59 14.57 -50.46
CA LEU A 496 1.74 14.01 -49.73
C LEU A 496 2.96 14.94 -49.82
N VAL A 497 3.17 15.58 -50.97
CA VAL A 497 4.23 16.59 -51.14
C VAL A 497 3.94 17.85 -50.33
N LEU A 498 2.68 18.30 -50.26
CA LEU A 498 2.27 19.43 -49.41
C LEU A 498 2.43 19.14 -47.92
N MET A 499 2.10 17.92 -47.48
CA MET A 499 2.33 17.48 -46.09
C MET A 499 3.82 17.43 -45.75
N LEU A 500 4.66 16.91 -46.64
CA LEU A 500 6.11 16.86 -46.42
C LEU A 500 6.74 18.27 -46.45
N LEU A 501 6.22 19.18 -47.27
CA LEU A 501 6.63 20.59 -47.26
C LEU A 501 6.19 21.30 -45.97
N LEU A 502 5.00 21.02 -45.44
CA LEU A 502 4.54 21.56 -44.16
C LEU A 502 5.40 21.05 -43.00
N ILE A 503 5.75 19.76 -43.00
CA ILE A 503 6.66 19.18 -42.00
C ILE A 503 8.06 19.78 -42.13
N ALA A 504 8.56 19.99 -43.34
CA ALA A 504 9.85 20.64 -43.57
C ALA A 504 9.85 22.12 -43.16
N ILE A 505 8.74 22.86 -43.37
CA ILE A 505 8.57 24.24 -42.90
C ILE A 505 8.48 24.28 -41.37
N ILE A 506 7.74 23.38 -40.73
CA ILE A 506 7.69 23.26 -39.27
C ILE A 506 9.08 22.94 -38.72
N TYR A 507 9.82 22.03 -39.35
CA TYR A 507 11.19 21.70 -38.97
C TYR A 507 12.14 22.89 -39.17
N GLN A 508 12.01 23.67 -40.25
CA GLN A 508 12.80 24.89 -40.47
C GLN A 508 12.42 26.02 -39.49
N VAL A 509 11.15 26.13 -39.09
CA VAL A 509 10.68 27.10 -38.08
C VAL A 509 11.16 26.71 -36.68
N MET A 510 11.15 25.42 -36.33
CA MET A 510 11.72 24.91 -35.08
C MET A 510 13.24 25.09 -35.05
N LYS A 511 13.93 24.84 -36.17
CA LYS A 511 15.38 25.08 -36.33
C LYS A 511 15.74 26.57 -36.30
N ASN A 512 14.87 27.45 -36.79
CA ASN A 512 15.06 28.91 -36.73
C ASN A 512 14.67 29.52 -35.36
N LYS A 513 13.79 28.89 -34.58
CA LYS A 513 13.57 29.25 -33.16
C LYS A 513 14.77 28.83 -32.28
N ASN A 514 15.39 27.67 -32.57
CA ASN A 514 16.61 27.22 -31.87
C ASN A 514 17.90 27.88 -32.38
N LYS A 515 17.87 28.67 -33.46
CA LYS A 515 19.01 29.48 -33.96
C LYS A 515 18.99 30.95 -33.54
N LYS A 516 17.99 31.40 -32.76
CA LYS A 516 17.94 32.78 -32.23
C LYS A 516 18.32 32.91 -30.75
N GLN A 517 18.87 31.85 -30.15
CA GLN A 517 19.40 31.89 -28.77
C GLN A 517 20.76 31.19 -28.61
N ILE A 518 21.59 31.09 -29.66
CA ILE A 518 23.01 30.66 -29.51
C ILE A 518 23.90 31.43 -30.50
N LYS A 519 24.41 32.58 -30.04
CA LYS A 519 25.75 33.16 -30.28
C LYS A 519 25.73 34.69 -30.14
N THR A 520 25.94 35.17 -28.92
CA THR A 520 26.78 36.35 -28.67
C THR A 520 27.68 36.03 -27.48
N ASN A 521 28.91 35.67 -27.82
CA ASN A 521 30.19 35.87 -27.15
C ASN A 521 30.34 35.56 -25.65
N PHE A 522 31.21 34.58 -25.42
CA PHE A 522 32.09 34.47 -24.25
C PHE A 522 32.83 35.80 -24.02
N THR A 523 32.61 36.39 -22.85
CA THR A 523 33.63 37.14 -22.08
C THR A 523 33.37 36.89 -20.61
N GLY A 524 34.46 36.77 -19.85
CA GLY A 524 34.58 36.24 -18.50
C GLY A 524 33.59 36.72 -17.44
N GLU A 525 33.50 35.87 -16.40
CA GLU A 525 33.17 36.19 -15.01
C GLU A 525 31.77 36.80 -14.76
N MET A 526 30.84 35.98 -14.25
CA MET A 526 30.19 36.14 -12.93
C MET A 526 29.04 35.12 -12.83
N GLU A 527 29.27 33.96 -12.22
CA GLU A 527 28.17 33.14 -11.70
C GLU A 527 27.53 33.91 -10.54
N SER A 528 26.38 34.53 -10.79
CA SER A 528 25.51 34.99 -9.71
C SER A 528 24.79 33.77 -9.13
N MET A 529 25.20 33.41 -7.92
CA MET A 529 24.59 32.41 -7.03
C MET A 529 23.06 32.42 -7.08
N ILE A 530 22.44 31.34 -7.59
CA ILE A 530 21.12 30.92 -7.13
C ILE A 530 21.38 30.14 -5.83
N PRO A 531 20.80 30.52 -4.68
CA PRO A 531 21.03 29.80 -3.43
C PRO A 531 20.68 28.31 -3.59
N ASN A 532 21.58 27.41 -3.19
CA ASN A 532 21.36 25.95 -3.14
C ASN A 532 20.03 25.53 -2.48
N HIS A 533 19.47 26.42 -1.66
CA HIS A 533 18.19 26.25 -0.96
C HIS A 533 16.94 26.29 -1.87
N ILE A 534 17.00 26.95 -3.04
CA ILE A 534 15.87 27.09 -3.98
C ILE A 534 15.73 25.85 -4.87
N THR A 535 16.86 25.29 -5.30
CA THR A 535 16.92 24.05 -6.09
C THR A 535 16.46 22.85 -5.25
N ASP A 536 16.86 22.79 -3.97
CA ASP A 536 16.42 21.74 -3.03
C ASP A 536 14.90 21.77 -2.78
N PHE A 537 14.33 22.95 -2.50
CA PHE A 537 12.89 23.08 -2.28
C PHE A 537 12.06 22.68 -3.51
N THR A 538 12.51 23.04 -4.71
CA THR A 538 11.79 22.71 -5.96
C THR A 538 11.80 21.21 -6.23
N ALA A 539 12.94 20.54 -5.97
CA ALA A 539 13.05 19.09 -6.09
C ALA A 539 12.14 18.36 -5.08
N LYS A 540 12.20 18.74 -3.79
CA LYS A 540 11.36 18.16 -2.72
C LYS A 540 9.87 18.35 -2.98
N LYS A 541 9.49 19.52 -3.49
CA LYS A 541 8.11 19.82 -3.91
C LYS A 541 7.66 18.92 -5.08
N GLY A 542 8.54 18.69 -6.05
CA GLY A 542 8.28 17.77 -7.17
C GLY A 542 8.08 16.32 -6.69
N LEU A 543 8.93 15.86 -5.78
CA LEU A 543 8.82 14.55 -5.14
C LEU A 543 7.50 14.40 -4.38
N PHE A 544 7.14 15.39 -3.56
CA PHE A 544 5.89 15.40 -2.81
C PHE A 544 4.65 15.26 -3.72
N LEU A 545 4.63 15.99 -4.83
CA LEU A 545 3.55 15.90 -5.82
C LEU A 545 3.45 14.51 -6.46
N GLN A 546 4.59 13.93 -6.81
CA GLN A 546 4.65 12.60 -7.42
C GLN A 546 4.15 11.52 -6.46
N GLU A 547 4.61 11.53 -5.22
CA GLU A 547 4.21 10.57 -4.19
C GLU A 547 2.71 10.65 -3.89
N LEU A 548 2.14 11.85 -3.78
CA LEU A 548 0.69 12.04 -3.62
C LEU A 548 -0.10 11.46 -4.79
N ARG A 549 0.34 11.67 -6.03
CA ARG A 549 -0.35 11.14 -7.21
C ARG A 549 -0.34 9.63 -7.23
N ILE A 550 0.80 8.99 -6.95
CA ILE A 550 0.91 7.52 -6.88
C ILE A 550 -0.05 6.97 -5.82
N HIS A 551 -0.10 7.59 -4.63
CA HIS A 551 -1.02 7.19 -3.57
C HIS A 551 -2.48 7.28 -4.03
N TYR A 552 -2.86 8.37 -4.69
CA TYR A 552 -4.23 8.59 -5.13
C TYR A 552 -4.64 7.79 -6.36
N GLU A 553 -3.72 7.45 -7.27
CA GLU A 553 -4.03 6.54 -8.38
C GLU A 553 -4.51 5.19 -7.86
N LYS A 554 -3.84 4.64 -6.84
CA LYS A 554 -4.30 3.43 -6.16
C LYS A 554 -5.68 3.62 -5.54
N LEU A 555 -5.87 4.67 -4.75
CA LEU A 555 -7.16 4.95 -4.09
C LEU A 555 -8.33 5.07 -5.07
N CYS A 556 -8.10 5.67 -6.23
CA CYS A 556 -9.14 5.91 -7.23
C CYS A 556 -9.43 4.70 -8.13
N GLN A 557 -8.62 3.64 -8.08
CA GLN A 557 -8.76 2.43 -8.90
C GLN A 557 -9.30 1.22 -8.15
N THR A 558 -9.46 1.31 -6.82
CA THR A 558 -9.89 0.20 -5.96
C THR A 558 -11.31 0.40 -5.42
N ILE A 559 -12.23 0.96 -6.20
CA ILE A 559 -13.62 1.12 -5.78
C ILE A 559 -14.37 -0.19 -5.97
N CYS A 560 -14.97 -0.69 -4.88
CA CYS A 560 -15.80 -1.88 -4.88
C CYS A 560 -17.26 -1.52 -4.56
N PRO A 561 -18.21 -1.69 -5.49
CA PRO A 561 -19.62 -1.34 -5.29
C PRO A 561 -20.32 -2.16 -4.22
N ILE A 562 -20.03 -3.47 -4.15
CA ILE A 562 -20.64 -4.41 -3.21
C ILE A 562 -19.59 -5.42 -2.71
N PRO A 563 -19.71 -5.96 -1.48
CA PRO A 563 -18.62 -6.65 -0.79
C PRO A 563 -17.96 -7.83 -1.49
N PHE A 564 -18.68 -8.55 -2.35
CA PHE A 564 -18.18 -9.77 -2.98
C PHE A 564 -17.75 -9.57 -4.45
N ILE A 565 -17.92 -8.37 -5.03
CA ILE A 565 -17.31 -7.98 -6.33
C ILE A 565 -15.86 -7.48 -6.10
N ASN A 566 -15.14 -8.04 -5.12
CA ASN A 566 -13.74 -7.65 -4.88
C ASN A 566 -12.79 -8.09 -6.02
N GLU A 567 -13.24 -8.98 -6.90
CA GLU A 567 -12.48 -9.46 -8.07
C GLU A 567 -12.53 -8.49 -9.26
N LYS A 568 -13.46 -7.54 -9.25
CA LYS A 568 -13.61 -6.50 -10.29
C LYS A 568 -13.58 -5.13 -9.64
N MET A 569 -12.37 -4.64 -9.39
CA MET A 569 -12.14 -3.28 -8.91
C MET A 569 -12.46 -2.28 -10.04
N PHE A 570 -13.15 -1.19 -9.71
CA PHE A 570 -13.51 -0.15 -10.66
C PHE A 570 -12.72 1.13 -10.39
N SER A 571 -12.45 1.91 -11.45
CA SER A 571 -12.10 3.31 -11.24
C SER A 571 -13.31 4.05 -10.71
N VAL A 572 -13.08 5.00 -9.80
CA VAL A 572 -14.14 5.88 -9.29
C VAL A 572 -14.87 6.59 -10.44
N ASP A 573 -14.16 7.04 -11.47
CA ASP A 573 -14.74 7.77 -12.61
C ASP A 573 -15.64 6.89 -13.50
N ASP A 574 -15.32 5.60 -13.61
CA ASP A 574 -16.10 4.62 -14.36
C ASP A 574 -17.50 4.44 -13.74
N LEU A 575 -17.65 4.67 -12.44
CA LEU A 575 -18.90 4.48 -11.69
C LEU A 575 -19.53 5.77 -11.20
N TYR A 576 -18.77 6.85 -11.05
CA TYR A 576 -19.24 8.07 -10.42
C TYR A 576 -20.32 8.72 -11.28
N VAL A 577 -21.38 9.16 -10.61
CA VAL A 577 -22.51 9.84 -11.21
C VAL A 577 -22.92 11.00 -10.31
N GLU A 578 -23.18 12.14 -10.94
CA GLU A 578 -23.73 13.32 -10.27
C GLU A 578 -25.10 12.98 -9.66
N GLY A 579 -25.12 12.90 -8.34
CA GLY A 579 -26.35 12.88 -7.55
C GLY A 579 -26.87 14.30 -7.31
N GLY A 580 -27.97 14.41 -6.57
CA GLY A 580 -28.48 15.70 -6.12
C GLY A 580 -27.51 16.37 -5.16
N ILE A 581 -27.02 17.55 -5.54
CA ILE A 581 -26.14 18.39 -4.71
C ILE A 581 -26.82 19.75 -4.55
N GLU A 582 -26.92 20.22 -3.32
CA GLU A 582 -27.60 21.47 -2.99
C GLU A 582 -26.72 22.33 -2.09
N ILE A 583 -26.70 23.64 -2.33
CA ILE A 583 -25.97 24.60 -1.54
C ILE A 583 -26.91 25.45 -0.70
N SER A 584 -26.49 25.75 0.53
CA SER A 584 -27.23 26.66 1.39
C SER A 584 -26.93 28.12 1.02
N MET A 585 -27.98 28.85 0.63
CA MET A 585 -27.99 30.28 0.38
C MET A 585 -28.60 31.00 1.59
N SER A 586 -27.88 32.01 2.12
CA SER A 586 -28.27 32.99 3.16
C SER A 586 -29.25 32.55 4.26
N VAL A 587 -28.82 32.65 5.53
CA VAL A 587 -29.70 32.49 6.70
C VAL A 587 -30.58 33.74 6.86
N LYS A 588 -31.81 33.73 6.31
CA LYS A 588 -32.86 34.67 6.73
C LYS A 588 -33.70 34.01 7.82
N HIS A 589 -33.78 34.64 8.99
CA HIS A 589 -34.63 34.20 10.12
C HIS A 589 -34.28 32.81 10.69
N GLY A 590 -33.03 32.35 10.57
CA GLY A 590 -32.59 31.08 11.18
C GLY A 590 -32.80 29.82 10.35
N HIS A 591 -33.25 29.94 9.10
CA HIS A 591 -33.48 28.79 8.20
C HIS A 591 -32.60 28.86 6.93
N HIS A 592 -32.21 27.70 6.42
CA HIS A 592 -31.40 27.55 5.21
C HIS A 592 -32.30 27.55 3.96
N VAL A 593 -31.95 28.31 2.92
CA VAL A 593 -32.55 28.17 1.59
C VAL A 593 -31.63 27.30 0.74
N TRP A 594 -32.14 26.22 0.17
CA TRP A 594 -31.34 25.29 -0.63
C TRP A 594 -31.46 25.60 -2.12
N LYS A 595 -30.32 25.67 -2.82
CA LYS A 595 -30.24 25.81 -4.28
C LYS A 595 -29.53 24.59 -4.86
N ARG A 596 -30.12 23.93 -5.86
CA ARG A 596 -29.50 22.82 -6.56
C ARG A 596 -28.28 23.28 -7.39
N LEU A 597 -27.23 22.47 -7.39
CA LEU A 597 -26.04 22.60 -8.23
C LEU A 597 -26.14 21.60 -9.39
N ASP A 598 -25.57 21.96 -10.53
CA ASP A 598 -25.63 21.14 -11.75
C ASP A 598 -24.50 20.10 -11.78
N SER A 599 -23.35 20.42 -11.18
CA SER A 599 -22.21 19.51 -11.04
C SER A 599 -21.50 19.68 -9.70
N HIS A 600 -20.82 18.63 -9.24
CA HIS A 600 -19.89 18.73 -8.11
C HIS A 600 -18.75 19.74 -8.33
N HIS A 601 -18.43 20.11 -9.57
CA HIS A 601 -17.49 21.19 -9.87
C HIS A 601 -17.95 22.54 -9.33
N ASP A 602 -19.27 22.79 -9.30
CA ASP A 602 -19.84 24.05 -8.81
C ASP A 602 -19.60 24.30 -7.31
N ILE A 603 -19.25 23.26 -6.56
CA ILE A 603 -18.81 23.35 -5.16
C ILE A 603 -17.63 24.32 -5.01
N PHE A 604 -16.79 24.44 -6.05
CA PHE A 604 -15.63 25.31 -6.08
C PHE A 604 -15.82 26.57 -6.93
N ASN A 605 -17.00 26.77 -7.51
CA ASN A 605 -17.29 27.95 -8.32
C ASN A 605 -17.28 29.22 -7.44
N PRO A 606 -16.37 30.19 -7.68
CA PRO A 606 -16.25 31.38 -6.83
C PRO A 606 -17.44 32.34 -6.91
N GLU A 607 -18.25 32.27 -7.97
CA GLU A 607 -19.47 33.07 -8.10
C GLU A 607 -20.59 32.57 -7.19
N LEU A 608 -20.66 31.24 -7.00
CA LEU A 608 -21.64 30.58 -6.15
C LEU A 608 -21.14 30.43 -4.71
N VAL A 609 -19.87 30.08 -4.55
CA VAL A 609 -19.26 29.66 -3.28
C VAL A 609 -18.12 30.58 -2.89
N LYS A 610 -18.44 31.60 -2.09
CA LYS A 610 -17.45 32.57 -1.58
C LYS A 610 -16.62 32.04 -0.42
N SER A 611 -17.10 31.00 0.27
CA SER A 611 -16.45 30.39 1.42
C SER A 611 -15.27 29.50 1.00
N LYS A 612 -14.19 29.54 1.78
CA LYS A 612 -13.10 28.55 1.71
C LYS A 612 -13.34 27.29 2.57
N ILE A 613 -14.34 27.28 3.48
CA ILE A 613 -14.76 26.09 4.24
C ILE A 613 -16.11 25.60 3.73
N ARG A 614 -16.14 24.38 3.24
CA ARG A 614 -17.31 23.72 2.67
C ARG A 614 -17.62 22.49 3.50
N ILE A 615 -18.85 22.39 3.99
CA ILE A 615 -19.29 21.26 4.80
C ILE A 615 -20.31 20.49 3.97
N ILE A 616 -19.96 19.27 3.60
CA ILE A 616 -20.81 18.36 2.84
C ILE A 616 -21.53 17.45 3.84
N ILE A 617 -22.85 17.64 3.94
CA ILE A 617 -23.74 16.84 4.78
C ILE A 617 -24.57 15.87 3.95
N GLY A 618 -24.93 14.76 4.58
CA GLY A 618 -25.86 13.78 4.04
C GLY A 618 -25.89 12.56 4.94
N ASP A 619 -26.97 11.78 4.86
CA ASP A 619 -27.13 10.58 5.68
C ASP A 619 -26.19 9.45 5.21
N PRO A 620 -26.04 8.34 5.98
CA PRO A 620 -25.23 7.21 5.55
C PRO A 620 -25.67 6.68 4.18
N GLY A 621 -24.72 6.38 3.31
CA GLY A 621 -24.99 5.88 1.96
C GLY A 621 -25.21 6.95 0.87
N TYR A 622 -25.21 8.24 1.20
CA TYR A 622 -25.40 9.35 0.23
C TYR A 622 -24.16 9.68 -0.62
N GLY A 623 -23.08 8.90 -0.55
CA GLY A 623 -21.92 9.06 -1.44
C GLY A 623 -20.93 10.16 -1.05
N LYS A 624 -20.96 10.66 0.20
CA LYS A 624 -20.03 11.70 0.70
C LYS A 624 -18.55 11.37 0.48
N SER A 625 -18.11 10.20 0.95
CA SER A 625 -16.73 9.73 0.77
C SER A 625 -16.39 9.52 -0.70
N THR A 626 -17.31 8.97 -1.49
CA THR A 626 -17.16 8.76 -2.93
C THR A 626 -16.97 10.08 -3.67
N LEU A 627 -17.72 11.12 -3.32
CA LEU A 627 -17.53 12.47 -3.86
C LEU A 627 -16.15 13.04 -3.49
N GLY A 628 -15.66 12.80 -2.27
CA GLY A 628 -14.30 13.18 -1.87
C GLY A 628 -13.23 12.48 -2.73
N ILE A 629 -13.41 11.20 -3.02
CA ILE A 629 -12.50 10.43 -3.90
C ILE A 629 -12.61 10.91 -5.36
N GLN A 630 -13.80 11.26 -5.86
CA GLN A 630 -13.95 11.86 -7.19
C GLN A 630 -13.20 13.19 -7.31
N MET A 631 -13.27 14.06 -6.28
CA MET A 631 -12.49 15.30 -6.27
C MET A 631 -10.97 15.03 -6.33
N VAL A 632 -10.51 13.98 -5.66
CA VAL A 632 -9.11 13.54 -5.71
C VAL A 632 -8.75 13.03 -7.12
N TYR A 633 -9.62 12.23 -7.75
CA TYR A 633 -9.43 11.73 -9.11
C TYR A 633 -9.30 12.89 -10.11
N ASP A 634 -10.22 13.84 -10.06
CA ASP A 634 -10.25 15.02 -10.92
C ASP A 634 -8.92 15.80 -10.88
N TRP A 635 -8.38 16.01 -9.69
CA TRP A 635 -7.08 16.65 -9.50
C TRP A 635 -5.93 15.77 -10.00
N CYS A 636 -5.93 14.48 -9.66
CA CYS A 636 -4.87 13.55 -10.00
C CYS A 636 -4.73 13.35 -11.52
N LYS A 637 -5.85 13.24 -12.23
CA LYS A 637 -5.91 13.10 -13.69
C LYS A 637 -5.94 14.43 -14.45
N GLY A 638 -5.99 15.57 -13.74
CA GLY A 638 -5.97 16.90 -14.35
C GLY A 638 -7.16 17.15 -15.28
N VAL A 639 -8.36 16.77 -14.83
CA VAL A 639 -9.60 16.91 -15.60
C VAL A 639 -9.81 18.39 -15.95
N LYS A 640 -9.79 18.72 -17.24
CA LYS A 640 -9.74 20.12 -17.73
C LYS A 640 -10.94 20.98 -17.32
N ILE A 641 -12.11 20.37 -17.16
CA ILE A 641 -13.35 21.06 -16.78
C ILE A 641 -13.38 21.30 -15.26
N SER A 642 -12.64 20.50 -14.49
CA SER A 642 -12.64 20.56 -13.04
C SER A 642 -11.89 21.81 -12.54
N PRO A 643 -12.49 22.61 -11.64
CA PRO A 643 -11.80 23.73 -10.98
C PRO A 643 -10.55 23.31 -10.21
N LEU A 644 -10.44 22.02 -9.90
CA LEU A 644 -9.31 21.41 -9.18
C LEU A 644 -8.04 21.35 -10.04
N SER A 645 -8.12 21.49 -11.37
CA SER A 645 -6.94 21.55 -12.24
C SER A 645 -6.02 22.74 -11.92
N ASN A 646 -6.56 23.79 -11.28
CA ASN A 646 -5.85 24.99 -10.88
C ASN A 646 -5.34 24.94 -9.42
N ILE A 647 -5.64 23.85 -8.69
CA ILE A 647 -5.19 23.66 -7.31
C ILE A 647 -3.85 22.94 -7.32
N GLU A 648 -2.88 23.48 -6.58
CA GLU A 648 -1.53 22.95 -6.55
C GLU A 648 -1.46 21.59 -5.83
N PHE A 649 -2.12 21.47 -4.67
CA PHE A 649 -2.18 20.23 -3.90
C PHE A 649 -3.59 19.91 -3.40
N VAL A 650 -3.98 18.65 -3.50
CA VAL A 650 -5.15 18.10 -2.82
C VAL A 650 -4.67 17.12 -1.75
N ILE A 651 -5.13 17.30 -0.52
CA ILE A 651 -4.81 16.47 0.64
C ILE A 651 -6.11 15.86 1.13
N PHE A 652 -6.25 14.54 1.01
CA PHE A 652 -7.42 13.77 1.44
C PHE A 652 -7.09 12.95 2.69
N ILE A 653 -7.76 13.22 3.80
CA ILE A 653 -7.55 12.55 5.09
C ILE A 653 -8.91 12.09 5.64
N ARG A 654 -8.98 10.84 6.11
CA ARG A 654 -10.16 10.30 6.78
C ARG A 654 -10.01 10.45 8.29
N PHE A 655 -11.00 11.00 8.98
CA PHE A 655 -10.94 11.19 10.43
C PHE A 655 -10.71 9.87 11.20
N ARG A 656 -11.31 8.77 10.74
CA ARG A 656 -11.11 7.44 11.35
C ARG A 656 -9.65 6.96 11.37
N GLN A 657 -8.79 7.49 10.51
CA GLN A 657 -7.38 7.11 10.45
C GLN A 657 -6.52 7.92 11.42
N LEU A 658 -7.00 9.07 11.91
CA LEU A 658 -6.17 9.99 12.70
C LEU A 658 -5.74 9.42 14.04
N GLY A 659 -6.56 8.59 14.70
CA GLY A 659 -6.24 8.05 16.02
C GLY A 659 -5.78 9.15 16.99
N LYS A 660 -4.54 9.08 17.49
CA LYS A 660 -3.92 10.07 18.38
C LYS A 660 -3.16 11.21 17.66
N ILE A 661 -3.12 11.21 16.32
CA ILE A 661 -2.35 12.18 15.52
C ILE A 661 -3.02 13.55 15.56
N LYS A 662 -2.26 14.56 15.97
CA LYS A 662 -2.74 15.94 16.12
C LYS A 662 -2.29 16.87 15.01
N SER A 663 -1.15 16.58 14.37
CA SER A 663 -0.54 17.44 13.36
C SER A 663 -1.01 17.06 11.95
N LEU A 664 -1.38 18.07 11.15
CA LEU A 664 -1.72 17.85 9.73
C LEU A 664 -0.51 17.32 8.95
N PHE A 665 0.67 17.87 9.20
CA PHE A 665 1.86 17.54 8.41
C PHE A 665 2.38 16.13 8.72
N GLU A 666 2.26 15.72 9.97
CA GLU A 666 2.54 14.36 10.41
C GLU A 666 1.55 13.38 9.76
N ALA A 667 0.25 13.69 9.79
CA ALA A 667 -0.77 12.89 9.10
C ALA A 667 -0.49 12.75 7.59
N ILE A 668 -0.05 13.82 6.92
CA ILE A 668 0.33 13.76 5.50
C ILE A 668 1.52 12.81 5.27
N LYS A 669 2.62 12.97 6.04
CA LYS A 669 3.81 12.11 5.87
C LYS A 669 3.48 10.64 6.13
N LEU A 670 2.61 10.38 7.10
CA LEU A 670 2.32 9.03 7.56
C LEU A 670 1.26 8.30 6.73
N PHE A 671 0.22 8.99 6.29
CA PHE A 671 -0.89 8.36 5.57
C PHE A 671 -0.78 8.43 4.05
N LEU A 672 -0.14 9.48 3.52
CA LEU A 672 -0.16 9.78 2.09
C LEU A 672 1.17 9.53 1.39
N LEU A 673 2.28 9.59 2.11
CA LEU A 673 3.61 9.38 1.53
C LEU A 673 4.15 7.97 1.82
N PRO A 674 5.03 7.43 0.96
CA PRO A 674 5.72 6.17 1.21
C PRO A 674 6.51 6.18 2.53
N ILE A 675 6.70 4.98 3.10
CA ILE A 675 7.47 4.78 4.35
C ILE A 675 8.90 5.30 4.16
N ASP A 676 9.51 4.94 3.03
CA ASP A 676 10.85 5.27 2.56
C ASP A 676 10.96 6.66 1.90
N SER A 677 9.89 7.46 1.92
CA SER A 677 9.93 8.84 1.39
C SER A 677 10.99 9.65 2.12
N GLN A 678 11.85 10.31 1.34
CA GLN A 678 12.94 11.17 1.82
C GLN A 678 12.43 12.49 2.42
N LEU A 679 11.13 12.78 2.32
CA LEU A 679 10.54 14.01 2.84
C LEU A 679 10.30 13.92 4.34
N THR A 680 10.83 14.86 5.10
CA THR A 680 10.56 14.96 6.53
C THR A 680 9.24 15.70 6.81
N VAL A 681 8.71 15.60 8.04
CA VAL A 681 7.52 16.36 8.45
C VAL A 681 7.71 17.87 8.29
N THR A 682 8.94 18.38 8.51
CA THR A 682 9.28 19.80 8.33
C THR A 682 9.36 20.19 6.86
N ASP A 683 9.80 19.30 5.97
CA ASP A 683 9.73 19.52 4.52
C ASP A 683 8.26 19.64 4.07
N VAL A 684 7.39 18.71 4.52
CA VAL A 684 5.94 18.74 4.23
C VAL A 684 5.31 20.04 4.73
N GLU A 685 5.61 20.44 5.97
CA GLU A 685 5.13 21.71 6.52
C GLU A 685 5.56 22.91 5.66
N THR A 686 6.83 22.93 5.25
CA THR A 686 7.40 24.00 4.42
C THR A 686 6.71 24.05 3.05
N ILE A 687 6.47 22.91 2.43
CA ILE A 687 5.79 22.79 1.13
C ILE A 687 4.35 23.30 1.23
N ILE A 688 3.58 22.81 2.20
CA ILE A 688 2.17 23.20 2.36
C ILE A 688 2.04 24.69 2.69
N ARG A 689 2.91 25.25 3.54
CA ARG A 689 2.87 26.67 3.90
C ARG A 689 3.26 27.59 2.74
N LYS A 690 4.16 27.16 1.86
CA LYS A 690 4.60 27.93 0.68
C LYS A 690 3.74 27.69 -0.57
N SER A 691 2.82 26.72 -0.53
CA SER A 691 1.90 26.44 -1.63
C SER A 691 1.02 27.65 -1.96
N THR A 692 0.74 27.83 -3.25
CA THR A 692 -0.15 28.88 -3.75
C THR A 692 -1.62 28.55 -3.50
N SER A 693 -1.97 27.27 -3.59
CA SER A 693 -3.33 26.78 -3.33
C SER A 693 -3.31 25.32 -2.89
N THR A 694 -3.89 25.04 -1.73
CA THR A 694 -4.03 23.67 -1.23
C THR A 694 -5.47 23.44 -0.78
N LEU A 695 -6.05 22.33 -1.22
CA LEU A 695 -7.35 21.82 -0.79
C LEU A 695 -7.14 20.68 0.20
N LEU A 696 -7.69 20.83 1.40
CA LEU A 696 -7.76 19.80 2.42
C LEU A 696 -9.18 19.21 2.48
N ILE A 697 -9.31 17.93 2.17
CA ILE A 697 -10.57 17.17 2.27
C ILE A 697 -10.47 16.30 3.53
N LEU A 698 -11.38 16.53 4.47
CA LEU A 698 -11.50 15.79 5.72
C LEU A 698 -12.78 14.95 5.68
N ASP A 699 -12.62 13.64 5.53
CA ASP A 699 -13.74 12.72 5.36
C ASP A 699 -14.16 12.06 6.68
N GLY A 700 -15.45 12.12 7.01
CA GLY A 700 -16.07 11.39 8.12
C GLY A 700 -15.94 12.05 9.49
N TYR A 701 -16.31 13.32 9.65
CA TYR A 701 -16.27 14.00 10.96
C TYR A 701 -17.09 13.27 12.05
N ASP A 702 -18.15 12.56 11.67
CA ASP A 702 -18.94 11.70 12.57
C ASP A 702 -18.18 10.46 13.08
N GLU A 703 -16.97 10.19 12.56
CA GLU A 703 -16.09 9.07 12.97
C GLU A 703 -15.04 9.49 14.00
N ILE A 704 -15.12 10.73 14.52
CA ILE A 704 -14.23 11.20 15.59
C ILE A 704 -14.66 10.58 16.91
N VAL A 705 -13.78 9.74 17.44
CA VAL A 705 -13.98 9.03 18.71
C VAL A 705 -13.70 9.95 19.90
N ASP A 706 -12.46 10.45 19.99
CA ASP A 706 -12.04 11.29 21.11
C ASP A 706 -12.17 12.78 20.74
N ILE A 707 -13.33 13.34 21.06
CA ILE A 707 -13.59 14.77 20.89
C ILE A 707 -12.57 15.61 21.67
N SER A 708 -12.11 15.16 22.84
CA SER A 708 -11.19 15.92 23.68
C SER A 708 -9.80 16.06 23.04
N GLU A 709 -9.31 14.99 22.42
CA GLU A 709 -8.05 14.99 21.68
C GLU A 709 -8.18 15.72 20.35
N TYR A 710 -9.30 15.54 19.63
CA TYR A 710 -9.61 16.31 18.42
C TYR A 710 -9.59 17.82 18.69
N LEU A 711 -10.15 18.29 19.81
CA LEU A 711 -10.19 19.71 20.15
C LEU A 711 -8.80 20.34 20.32
N LYS A 712 -7.74 19.53 20.53
CA LYS A 712 -6.34 19.96 20.64
C LYS A 712 -5.57 19.82 19.32
N SER A 713 -6.20 19.28 18.27
CA SER A 713 -5.55 18.98 16.99
C SER A 713 -5.51 20.18 16.04
N ASP A 714 -4.59 20.12 15.08
CA ASP A 714 -4.52 21.06 13.97
C ASP A 714 -5.83 21.13 13.18
N PHE A 715 -6.53 20.00 13.03
CA PHE A 715 -7.77 19.90 12.27
C PHE A 715 -8.87 20.78 12.87
N CYS A 716 -9.04 20.76 14.19
CA CYS A 716 -9.94 21.66 14.91
C CYS A 716 -9.57 23.13 14.67
N HIS A 717 -8.28 23.46 14.79
CA HIS A 717 -7.79 24.82 14.58
C HIS A 717 -7.89 25.30 13.12
N ILE A 718 -7.79 24.39 12.14
CA ILE A 718 -8.00 24.68 10.73
C ILE A 718 -9.47 25.01 10.46
N LEU A 719 -10.40 24.21 11.01
CA LEU A 719 -11.84 24.46 10.88
C LEU A 719 -12.30 25.72 11.62
N ALA A 720 -11.68 26.05 12.74
CA ALA A 720 -11.87 27.31 13.45
C ALA A 720 -11.21 28.52 12.76
N ARG A 721 -10.44 28.31 11.67
CA ARG A 721 -9.60 29.32 11.01
C ARG A 721 -8.58 30.00 11.94
N THR A 722 -8.08 29.29 12.94
CA THR A 722 -6.98 29.77 13.79
C THR A 722 -5.61 29.26 13.33
N LYS A 723 -5.56 28.24 12.45
CA LYS A 723 -4.32 27.70 11.84
C LYS A 723 -4.54 27.48 10.34
N LEU A 724 -3.50 27.72 9.52
CA LEU A 724 -3.50 27.53 8.05
C LEU A 724 -4.72 28.13 7.32
N GLN A 725 -5.01 29.40 7.61
CA GLN A 725 -6.19 30.12 7.10
C GLN A 725 -6.27 30.24 5.57
N GLN A 726 -5.16 30.02 4.85
CA GLN A 726 -5.13 30.09 3.40
C GLN A 726 -5.81 28.90 2.71
N LEU A 727 -5.88 27.74 3.39
CA LEU A 727 -6.36 26.47 2.82
C LEU A 727 -7.83 26.53 2.40
N HIS A 728 -8.14 25.86 1.30
CA HIS A 728 -9.51 25.43 1.02
C HIS A 728 -9.78 24.17 1.82
N VAL A 729 -10.95 24.06 2.45
CA VAL A 729 -11.28 22.92 3.31
C VAL A 729 -12.66 22.39 2.91
N VAL A 730 -12.74 21.08 2.70
CA VAL A 730 -13.98 20.33 2.54
C VAL A 730 -14.07 19.36 3.71
N VAL A 731 -15.19 19.36 4.42
CA VAL A 731 -15.46 18.40 5.50
C VAL A 731 -16.70 17.61 5.15
N THR A 732 -16.66 16.28 5.26
CA THR A 732 -17.86 15.45 5.14
C THR A 732 -18.36 15.02 6.52
N THR A 733 -19.69 15.01 6.72
CA THR A 733 -20.30 14.56 7.98
C THR A 733 -21.75 14.13 7.80
N ARG A 734 -22.35 13.44 8.79
CA ARG A 734 -23.80 13.20 8.84
C ARG A 734 -24.55 14.50 9.08
N THR A 735 -25.79 14.58 8.58
CA THR A 735 -26.70 15.74 8.69
C THR A 735 -26.79 16.31 10.11
N HIS A 736 -26.81 15.44 11.12
CA HIS A 736 -26.94 15.80 12.53
C HIS A 736 -25.59 15.89 13.29
N CYS A 737 -24.47 15.55 12.66
CA CYS A 737 -23.11 15.57 13.26
C CYS A 737 -22.31 16.82 12.82
N TYR A 738 -22.90 18.00 12.94
CA TYR A 738 -22.26 19.23 12.50
C TYR A 738 -21.00 19.56 13.33
N PRO A 739 -19.88 20.01 12.71
CA PRO A 739 -18.64 20.27 13.43
C PRO A 739 -18.77 21.30 14.55
N LYS A 740 -18.29 20.94 15.74
CA LYS A 740 -18.21 21.84 16.90
C LYS A 740 -17.02 22.80 16.68
N LYS A 741 -17.21 24.11 16.90
CA LYS A 741 -16.20 25.18 16.72
C LYS A 741 -15.71 25.39 15.28
N ILE A 742 -16.64 25.66 14.37
CA ILE A 742 -16.32 26.01 12.97
C ILE A 742 -16.38 27.53 12.74
N ALA A 743 -15.56 28.04 11.83
CA ALA A 743 -15.56 29.46 11.50
C ALA A 743 -16.90 29.91 10.89
N PRO A 744 -17.41 31.13 11.21
CA PRO A 744 -18.70 31.61 10.71
C PRO A 744 -18.80 31.73 9.19
N SER A 745 -17.66 31.88 8.51
CA SER A 745 -17.58 32.01 7.05
C SER A 745 -17.74 30.70 6.29
N ASN A 746 -18.18 29.61 6.93
CA ASN A 746 -18.41 28.32 6.28
C ASN A 746 -19.66 28.35 5.37
N ILE A 747 -19.76 27.34 4.51
CA ILE A 747 -20.95 27.07 3.72
C ILE A 747 -21.36 25.61 3.85
N LEU A 748 -22.67 25.37 3.85
CA LEU A 748 -23.26 24.04 3.95
C LEU A 748 -23.71 23.58 2.57
N ILE A 749 -23.37 22.34 2.24
CA ILE A 749 -23.72 21.65 1.01
C ILE A 749 -24.37 20.33 1.41
N ARG A 750 -25.53 20.02 0.85
CA ARG A 750 -26.30 18.81 1.13
C ARG A 750 -26.30 17.90 -0.09
N LEU A 751 -26.05 16.61 0.14
CA LEU A 751 -26.30 15.57 -0.85
C LEU A 751 -27.72 15.05 -0.67
N SER A 752 -28.55 15.14 -1.71
CA SER A 752 -29.96 14.73 -1.70
C SER A 752 -30.21 13.36 -2.34
N GLY A 753 -29.17 12.67 -2.82
CA GLY A 753 -29.24 11.28 -3.28
C GLY A 753 -29.38 11.15 -4.80
N PHE A 754 -29.83 9.99 -5.28
CA PHE A 754 -30.04 9.73 -6.70
C PHE A 754 -31.48 10.00 -7.12
N ASP A 755 -31.65 10.92 -8.07
CA ASP A 755 -32.91 11.03 -8.79
C ASP A 755 -33.02 9.97 -9.90
N HIS A 756 -34.12 10.02 -10.66
CA HIS A 756 -34.35 9.09 -11.76
C HIS A 756 -33.22 9.12 -12.81
N GLU A 757 -32.70 10.31 -13.13
CA GLU A 757 -31.68 10.48 -14.15
C GLU A 757 -30.32 9.94 -13.66
N ALA A 758 -29.95 10.23 -12.42
CA ALA A 758 -28.75 9.71 -11.79
C ALA A 758 -28.75 8.17 -11.74
N ARG A 759 -29.88 7.56 -11.34
CA ARG A 759 -30.04 6.10 -11.37
C ARG A 759 -29.82 5.53 -12.77
N THR A 760 -30.46 6.13 -13.77
CA THR A 760 -30.33 5.73 -15.17
C THR A 760 -28.87 5.84 -15.65
N ARG A 761 -28.20 6.95 -15.34
CA ARG A 761 -26.78 7.16 -15.68
C ARG A 761 -25.87 6.15 -15.00
N TYR A 762 -26.12 5.84 -13.73
CA TYR A 762 -25.32 4.86 -12.97
C TYR A 762 -25.44 3.47 -13.57
N THR A 763 -26.67 3.00 -13.83
CA THR A 763 -26.90 1.69 -14.46
C THR A 763 -26.19 1.58 -15.81
N LYS A 764 -26.27 2.64 -16.64
CA LYS A 764 -25.56 2.68 -17.94
C LYS A 764 -24.04 2.59 -17.80
N LYS A 765 -23.48 3.31 -16.83
CA LYS A 765 -22.03 3.30 -16.54
C LYS A 765 -21.58 1.95 -15.99
N ALA A 766 -22.31 1.38 -15.03
CA ALA A 766 -21.92 0.17 -14.33
C ALA A 766 -21.98 -1.10 -15.22
N PHE A 767 -22.89 -1.15 -16.20
CA PHE A 767 -23.19 -2.40 -16.93
C PHE A 767 -22.86 -2.42 -18.44
N VAL A 768 -22.42 -1.30 -19.05
CA VAL A 768 -22.03 -1.16 -20.48
C VAL A 768 -23.14 -1.55 -21.49
N ALA A 769 -23.19 -0.87 -22.64
CA ALA A 769 -24.24 -0.95 -23.67
C ALA A 769 -24.50 -2.32 -24.35
N SER A 770 -23.92 -3.43 -23.87
CA SER A 770 -24.17 -4.78 -24.39
C SER A 770 -25.51 -5.38 -23.94
N ASP A 771 -26.20 -4.76 -22.98
CA ASP A 771 -27.48 -5.26 -22.47
C ASP A 771 -28.48 -4.13 -22.13
N GLU A 772 -28.73 -3.21 -23.08
CA GLU A 772 -29.80 -2.20 -22.93
C GLU A 772 -31.16 -2.86 -22.58
N ASN A 773 -31.38 -4.11 -23.02
CA ASN A 773 -32.58 -4.89 -22.76
C ASN A 773 -32.71 -5.33 -21.29
N ALA A 774 -31.62 -5.56 -20.54
CA ALA A 774 -31.67 -5.86 -19.11
C ALA A 774 -31.83 -4.61 -18.22
N THR A 775 -31.36 -3.45 -18.69
CA THR A 775 -31.42 -2.20 -17.91
C THR A 775 -32.82 -1.58 -17.81
N HIS A 776 -33.67 -1.75 -18.82
CA HIS A 776 -35.01 -1.18 -18.84
C HIS A 776 -35.95 -1.82 -17.81
N PRO A 777 -36.06 -3.16 -17.71
CA PRO A 777 -36.91 -3.82 -16.70
C PRO A 777 -36.51 -3.48 -15.26
N LEU A 778 -35.21 -3.31 -15.00
CA LEU A 778 -34.69 -2.95 -13.68
C LEU A 778 -35.04 -1.52 -13.27
N LEU A 779 -35.00 -0.56 -14.20
CA LEU A 779 -35.42 0.81 -13.89
C LEU A 779 -36.94 0.91 -13.80
N GLU A 780 -37.68 0.13 -14.60
CA GLU A 780 -39.13 0.00 -14.47
C GLU A 780 -39.53 -0.59 -13.12
N SER A 781 -38.80 -1.60 -12.61
CA SER A 781 -39.12 -2.21 -11.31
C SER A 781 -39.10 -1.18 -10.19
N VAL A 782 -38.05 -0.36 -10.16
CA VAL A 782 -37.88 0.74 -9.19
C VAL A 782 -39.00 1.78 -9.31
N GLN A 783 -39.60 1.96 -10.49
CA GLN A 783 -40.73 2.87 -10.70
C GLN A 783 -42.09 2.26 -10.30
N LYS A 784 -42.29 0.94 -10.45
CA LYS A 784 -43.56 0.27 -10.15
C LYS A 784 -43.96 0.41 -8.68
N ASN A 785 -42.99 0.37 -7.77
CA ASN A 785 -43.22 0.58 -6.34
C ASN A 785 -42.61 1.91 -5.89
N PRO A 786 -43.42 2.94 -5.58
CA PRO A 786 -42.92 4.23 -5.13
C PRO A 786 -42.04 4.14 -3.88
N ILE A 787 -42.38 3.29 -2.90
CA ILE A 787 -41.59 3.14 -1.68
C ILE A 787 -40.19 2.61 -2.01
N HIS A 788 -40.15 1.55 -2.82
CA HIS A 788 -38.89 1.01 -3.32
C HIS A 788 -38.08 2.04 -4.10
N GLY A 789 -38.76 2.86 -4.91
CA GLY A 789 -38.19 4.02 -5.60
C GLY A 789 -37.51 5.02 -4.68
N ASP A 790 -38.06 5.29 -3.49
CA ASP A 790 -37.48 6.23 -2.54
C ASP A 790 -36.36 5.60 -1.72
N ILE A 791 -36.44 4.30 -1.41
CA ILE A 791 -35.31 3.55 -0.84
C ILE A 791 -34.10 3.66 -1.79
N CYS A 792 -34.34 3.54 -3.09
CA CYS A 792 -33.34 3.69 -4.15
C CYS A 792 -32.92 5.14 -4.43
N GLU A 793 -33.45 6.15 -3.73
CA GLU A 793 -32.83 7.48 -3.75
C GLU A 793 -31.52 7.48 -2.97
N ILE A 794 -31.34 6.55 -2.03
CA ILE A 794 -30.08 6.39 -1.30
C ILE A 794 -29.09 5.69 -2.23
N PRO A 795 -28.02 6.37 -2.69
CA PRO A 795 -27.07 5.85 -3.66
C PRO A 795 -26.52 4.47 -3.27
N PHE A 796 -26.09 4.29 -2.02
CA PHE A 796 -25.60 2.99 -1.55
C PHE A 796 -26.64 1.87 -1.74
N LEU A 797 -27.90 2.09 -1.39
CA LEU A 797 -28.94 1.06 -1.53
C LEU A 797 -29.26 0.78 -2.99
N PHE A 798 -29.33 1.81 -3.83
CA PHE A 798 -29.51 1.60 -5.26
C PHE A 798 -28.36 0.82 -5.89
N VAL A 799 -27.11 1.18 -5.57
CA VAL A 799 -25.92 0.47 -6.03
C VAL A 799 -25.97 -1.00 -5.60
N MET A 800 -26.24 -1.26 -4.31
CA MET A 800 -26.39 -2.63 -3.81
C MET A 800 -27.47 -3.40 -4.56
N TYR A 801 -28.64 -2.80 -4.76
CA TYR A 801 -29.78 -3.39 -5.45
C TYR A 801 -29.44 -3.79 -6.89
N VAL A 802 -28.87 -2.87 -7.67
CA VAL A 802 -28.67 -3.12 -9.10
C VAL A 802 -27.62 -4.19 -9.37
N HIS A 803 -26.55 -4.23 -8.58
CA HIS A 803 -25.55 -5.28 -8.75
C HIS A 803 -26.06 -6.64 -8.27
N ILE A 804 -26.85 -6.71 -7.19
CA ILE A 804 -27.44 -7.97 -6.72
C ILE A 804 -28.50 -8.51 -7.68
N ILE A 805 -29.35 -7.66 -8.26
CA ILE A 805 -30.31 -8.13 -9.26
C ILE A 805 -29.61 -8.62 -10.52
N GLN A 806 -28.58 -7.90 -10.97
CA GLN A 806 -27.82 -8.31 -12.14
C GLN A 806 -27.22 -9.71 -11.97
N GLU A 807 -26.79 -10.04 -10.76
CA GLU A 807 -26.24 -11.35 -10.44
C GLU A 807 -27.32 -12.43 -10.24
N THR A 808 -28.39 -12.11 -9.50
CA THR A 808 -29.41 -13.09 -9.10
C THR A 808 -30.52 -13.29 -10.15
N GLY A 809 -30.65 -12.39 -11.12
CA GLY A 809 -31.69 -12.39 -12.14
C GLY A 809 -33.13 -12.27 -11.61
N THR A 810 -33.31 -11.96 -10.33
CA THR A 810 -34.62 -12.00 -9.66
C THR A 810 -35.12 -10.58 -9.37
N GLU A 811 -36.21 -10.16 -10.01
CA GLU A 811 -36.87 -8.88 -9.71
C GLU A 811 -37.52 -8.96 -8.33
N MET A 812 -37.07 -8.11 -7.40
CA MET A 812 -37.67 -7.96 -6.07
C MET A 812 -38.09 -6.52 -5.81
N MET A 813 -39.17 -6.38 -5.05
CA MET A 813 -39.73 -5.12 -4.58
C MET A 813 -39.70 -5.10 -3.07
N PHE A 814 -39.42 -3.94 -2.49
CA PHE A 814 -39.32 -3.78 -1.05
C PHE A 814 -40.19 -2.63 -0.57
N ASP A 815 -41.02 -2.91 0.42
CA ASP A 815 -41.92 -1.94 1.05
C ASP A 815 -41.32 -1.33 2.33
N THR A 816 -40.17 -1.84 2.78
CA THR A 816 -39.46 -1.35 3.97
C THR A 816 -37.94 -1.42 3.77
N VAL A 817 -37.17 -0.57 4.44
CA VAL A 817 -35.70 -0.63 4.35
C VAL A 817 -35.18 -1.87 5.06
N THR A 818 -35.88 -2.35 6.10
CA THR A 818 -35.56 -3.58 6.81
C THR A 818 -35.68 -4.82 5.91
N SER A 819 -36.76 -4.95 5.13
CA SER A 819 -36.92 -6.08 4.20
C SER A 819 -35.89 -6.04 3.08
N PHE A 820 -35.56 -4.85 2.58
CA PHE A 820 -34.45 -4.63 1.66
C PHE A 820 -33.13 -5.14 2.25
N PHE A 821 -32.71 -4.63 3.42
CA PHE A 821 -31.43 -5.02 4.02
C PHE A 821 -31.36 -6.50 4.38
N ARG A 822 -32.44 -7.09 4.89
CA ARG A 822 -32.52 -8.53 5.16
C ARG A 822 -32.22 -9.34 3.90
N TYR A 823 -32.77 -8.92 2.76
CA TYR A 823 -32.50 -9.57 1.49
C TYR A 823 -31.04 -9.38 1.04
N ILE A 824 -30.48 -8.18 1.19
CA ILE A 824 -29.07 -7.91 0.86
C ILE A 824 -28.12 -8.80 1.65
N ILE A 825 -28.27 -8.88 2.98
CA ILE A 825 -27.44 -9.73 3.84
C ILE A 825 -27.59 -11.19 3.44
N LYS A 826 -28.82 -11.66 3.21
CA LYS A 826 -29.06 -13.02 2.71
C LYS A 826 -28.35 -13.27 1.37
N CYS A 827 -28.31 -12.30 0.47
CA CYS A 827 -27.58 -12.43 -0.80
C CYS A 827 -26.08 -12.56 -0.57
N PHE A 828 -25.50 -11.86 0.41
CA PHE A 828 -24.07 -12.01 0.74
C PHE A 828 -23.74 -13.43 1.19
N HIS A 829 -24.55 -13.97 2.10
CA HIS A 829 -24.42 -15.36 2.54
C HIS A 829 -24.64 -16.34 1.39
N SER A 830 -25.68 -16.12 0.57
CA SER A 830 -26.01 -17.00 -0.56
C SER A 830 -24.91 -17.02 -1.63
N HIS A 831 -24.32 -15.86 -1.94
CA HIS A 831 -23.20 -15.76 -2.87
C HIS A 831 -22.00 -16.56 -2.36
N HIS A 832 -21.63 -16.38 -1.08
CA HIS A 832 -20.55 -17.15 -0.46
C HIS A 832 -20.84 -18.65 -0.50
N ILE A 833 -22.05 -19.07 -0.12
CA ILE A 833 -22.46 -20.48 -0.13
C ILE A 833 -22.39 -21.08 -1.54
N ASN A 834 -22.79 -20.32 -2.56
CA ASN A 834 -22.74 -20.82 -3.94
C ASN A 834 -21.32 -20.90 -4.52
N LYS A 835 -20.37 -20.17 -3.92
CA LYS A 835 -18.98 -20.06 -4.40
C LYS A 835 -18.03 -21.11 -3.80
N TYR A 836 -18.29 -21.62 -2.60
CA TYR A 836 -17.38 -22.52 -1.87
C TYR A 836 -17.96 -23.93 -1.62
N ASN A 837 -17.11 -24.88 -1.19
CA ASN A 837 -17.45 -26.31 -0.98
C ASN A 837 -18.44 -26.56 0.19
N ASP A 838 -19.06 -27.76 0.22
CA ASP A 838 -20.14 -28.15 1.12
C ASP A 838 -19.88 -27.95 2.64
N ASP A 839 -18.65 -28.15 3.13
CA ASP A 839 -18.32 -28.00 4.55
C ASP A 839 -18.31 -26.52 5.01
N LEU A 840 -17.80 -25.61 4.17
CA LEU A 840 -17.84 -24.16 4.43
C LEU A 840 -19.27 -23.59 4.30
N ASN A 841 -20.09 -24.22 3.46
CA ASN A 841 -21.49 -23.85 3.26
C ASN A 841 -22.36 -24.18 4.48
N ALA A 842 -22.09 -25.30 5.15
CA ALA A 842 -22.75 -25.66 6.40
C ALA A 842 -22.48 -24.63 7.51
N ILE A 843 -21.22 -24.17 7.63
CA ILE A 843 -20.80 -23.17 8.61
C ILE A 843 -21.42 -21.80 8.31
N ALA A 844 -21.37 -21.33 7.06
CA ALA A 844 -21.94 -20.04 6.65
C ALA A 844 -23.46 -19.98 6.89
N THR A 845 -24.18 -21.08 6.68
CA THR A 845 -25.63 -21.18 6.93
C THR A 845 -25.96 -21.11 8.43
N VAL A 846 -25.08 -21.68 9.28
CA VAL A 846 -25.23 -21.58 10.74
C VAL A 846 -24.99 -20.14 11.20
N PHE A 847 -23.91 -19.51 10.72
CA PHE A 847 -23.56 -18.15 11.12
C PHE A 847 -24.47 -17.05 10.53
N GLU A 848 -25.23 -17.34 9.46
CA GLU A 848 -26.31 -16.44 9.00
C GLU A 848 -27.40 -16.27 10.08
N LYS A 849 -27.61 -17.28 10.93
CA LYS A 849 -28.65 -17.27 11.97
C LYS A 849 -28.10 -17.04 13.38
N ASN A 850 -26.84 -17.40 13.61
CA ASN A 850 -26.18 -17.35 14.91
C ASN A 850 -25.08 -16.28 14.90
N HIS A 851 -25.46 -15.04 15.15
CA HIS A 851 -24.55 -13.88 15.14
C HIS A 851 -24.71 -12.98 16.38
N ALA A 852 -25.17 -13.54 17.51
CA ALA A 852 -25.49 -12.78 18.72
C ALA A 852 -24.28 -12.04 19.32
N GLU A 853 -23.11 -12.66 19.27
CA GLU A 853 -21.84 -12.09 19.74
C GLU A 853 -21.43 -10.90 18.86
N LEU A 854 -21.62 -10.99 17.54
CA LEU A 854 -21.39 -9.87 16.62
C LEU A 854 -22.41 -8.75 16.86
N ASP A 855 -23.68 -9.09 17.12
CA ASP A 855 -24.73 -8.11 17.40
C ASP A 855 -24.39 -7.27 18.63
N GLU A 856 -23.93 -7.91 19.72
CA GLU A 856 -23.50 -7.25 20.94
C GLU A 856 -22.28 -6.35 20.72
N VAL A 857 -21.28 -6.84 19.97
CA VAL A 857 -20.09 -6.07 19.60
C VAL A 857 -20.47 -4.84 18.76
N ALA A 858 -21.37 -5.00 17.79
CA ALA A 858 -21.87 -3.92 16.95
C ALA A 858 -22.62 -2.86 17.77
N PHE A 859 -23.52 -3.29 18.66
CA PHE A 859 -24.25 -2.38 19.54
C PHE A 859 -23.30 -1.63 20.48
N SER A 860 -22.37 -2.33 21.12
CA SER A 860 -21.44 -1.75 22.09
C SER A 860 -20.53 -0.70 21.43
N GLY A 861 -20.05 -0.97 20.21
CA GLY A 861 -19.28 -0.02 19.42
C GLY A 861 -20.07 1.19 18.91
N LEU A 862 -21.40 1.16 18.93
CA LEU A 862 -22.25 2.32 18.63
C LEU A 862 -22.71 3.08 19.88
N ALA A 863 -22.82 2.38 21.02
CA ALA A 863 -23.31 2.90 22.29
C ALA A 863 -22.21 3.52 23.18
N GLY A 864 -20.94 3.17 22.95
CA GLY A 864 -19.80 3.63 23.72
C GLY A 864 -18.96 4.74 23.06
N ASP A 865 -17.90 5.14 23.75
CA ASP A 865 -16.81 5.99 23.22
C ASP A 865 -15.82 5.18 22.36
N GLU A 866 -16.15 3.96 21.94
CA GLU A 866 -15.30 3.10 21.10
C GLU A 866 -15.75 3.21 19.64
N ASN A 867 -14.83 3.15 18.69
CA ASN A 867 -15.17 3.14 17.27
C ASN A 867 -15.74 1.76 16.87
N VAL A 868 -16.51 1.71 15.79
CA VAL A 868 -16.95 0.45 15.13
C VAL A 868 -15.79 -0.19 14.32
N SER A 869 -14.59 -0.15 14.90
CA SER A 869 -13.35 -0.64 14.33
C SER A 869 -12.51 -1.27 15.43
N TRP A 870 -12.20 -2.55 15.32
CA TRP A 870 -11.62 -3.36 16.38
C TRP A 870 -10.24 -3.86 16.03
N ASN A 871 -9.37 -4.04 17.03
CA ASN A 871 -8.14 -4.80 16.80
C ASN A 871 -8.49 -6.25 16.43
N ARG A 872 -7.78 -6.84 15.47
CA ARG A 872 -8.02 -8.22 15.02
C ARG A 872 -8.07 -9.23 16.19
N GLY A 873 -7.11 -9.16 17.12
CA GLY A 873 -7.05 -10.08 18.25
C GLY A 873 -8.19 -9.92 19.25
N GLU A 874 -8.65 -8.68 19.44
CA GLU A 874 -9.77 -8.36 20.34
C GLU A 874 -11.11 -8.82 19.75
N LEU A 875 -11.32 -8.64 18.44
CA LEU A 875 -12.54 -9.11 17.80
C LEU A 875 -12.57 -10.65 17.76
N LEU A 876 -11.45 -11.28 17.42
CA LEU A 876 -11.31 -12.74 17.41
C LEU A 876 -11.64 -13.39 18.75
N SER A 877 -11.26 -12.75 19.87
CA SER A 877 -11.56 -13.28 21.20
C SER A 877 -13.05 -13.18 21.59
N LYS A 878 -13.79 -12.25 20.96
CA LYS A 878 -15.22 -12.05 21.20
C LYS A 878 -16.11 -12.92 20.32
N ILE A 879 -15.84 -13.00 19.01
CA ILE A 879 -16.72 -13.68 18.04
C ILE A 879 -16.20 -15.05 17.57
N GLY A 880 -14.95 -15.41 17.88
CA GLY A 880 -14.32 -16.66 17.46
C GLY A 880 -13.69 -16.61 16.06
N LYS A 881 -12.73 -17.51 15.83
CA LYS A 881 -11.92 -17.55 14.60
C LYS A 881 -12.74 -17.87 13.35
N ASP A 882 -13.51 -18.96 13.39
CA ASP A 882 -14.25 -19.45 12.22
C ASP A 882 -15.31 -18.44 11.76
N PHE A 883 -16.00 -17.81 12.72
CA PHE A 883 -16.97 -16.76 12.44
C PHE A 883 -16.29 -15.54 11.81
N TYR A 884 -15.17 -15.09 12.38
CA TYR A 884 -14.39 -13.98 11.84
C TYR A 884 -13.93 -14.24 10.41
N GLU A 885 -13.32 -15.40 10.14
CA GLU A 885 -12.81 -15.75 8.81
C GLU A 885 -13.95 -15.83 7.80
N CYS A 886 -15.07 -16.47 8.16
CA CYS A 886 -16.27 -16.53 7.33
C CYS A 886 -16.82 -15.14 6.99
N TYR A 887 -16.96 -14.25 7.98
CA TYR A 887 -17.53 -12.91 7.75
C TYR A 887 -16.58 -11.96 7.00
N VAL A 888 -15.27 -12.19 7.06
CA VAL A 888 -14.29 -11.52 6.19
C VAL A 888 -14.40 -12.05 4.75
N LEU A 889 -14.55 -13.36 4.55
CA LEU A 889 -14.73 -13.96 3.22
C LEU A 889 -16.04 -13.55 2.55
N ILE A 890 -17.14 -13.45 3.31
CA ILE A 890 -18.42 -12.92 2.84
C ILE A 890 -18.31 -11.42 2.47
N GLY A 891 -17.34 -10.71 3.07
CA GLY A 891 -17.15 -9.27 2.88
C GLY A 891 -18.01 -8.39 3.80
N ILE A 892 -18.68 -8.97 4.80
CA ILE A 892 -19.39 -8.19 5.84
C ILE A 892 -18.37 -7.41 6.69
N LEU A 893 -17.27 -8.07 7.04
CA LEU A 893 -16.12 -7.48 7.73
C LEU A 893 -14.98 -7.22 6.73
N VAL A 894 -14.29 -6.09 6.91
CA VAL A 894 -13.12 -5.70 6.11
C VAL A 894 -11.96 -5.34 7.02
N VAL A 895 -10.74 -5.66 6.57
CA VAL A 895 -9.49 -5.37 7.28
C VAL A 895 -8.82 -4.16 6.64
N GLU A 896 -8.46 -3.17 7.46
CA GLU A 896 -7.74 -1.96 7.06
C GLU A 896 -6.52 -1.78 7.98
N GLU A 897 -5.38 -1.33 7.44
CA GLU A 897 -4.21 -1.01 8.27
C GLU A 897 -4.32 0.41 8.83
N ILE A 898 -4.16 0.56 10.16
CA ILE A 898 -4.13 1.87 10.84
C ILE A 898 -2.81 2.00 11.62
N LEU A 899 -2.28 3.22 11.72
CA LEU A 899 -1.05 3.52 12.46
C LEU A 899 -1.34 3.65 13.97
N PHE A 900 -0.48 3.05 14.79
CA PHE A 900 -0.56 3.07 16.24
C PHE A 900 0.77 3.53 16.86
N TYR A 901 0.69 4.42 17.84
CA TYR A 901 1.83 4.90 18.64
C TYR A 901 2.02 3.98 19.84
N VAL A 902 3.19 3.37 19.97
CA VAL A 902 3.55 2.60 21.17
C VAL A 902 4.27 3.52 22.14
N ASP A 903 3.58 3.92 23.21
CA ASP A 903 4.22 4.59 24.35
C ASP A 903 5.16 3.58 25.04
N LYS A 904 6.44 3.54 24.64
CA LYS A 904 7.45 2.81 25.42
C LYS A 904 7.84 3.65 26.62
N TYR A 905 7.72 3.05 27.82
CA TYR A 905 8.29 3.59 29.04
C TYR A 905 9.80 3.83 28.88
N SER A 906 10.20 5.09 28.69
CA SER A 906 11.39 5.74 29.30
C SER A 906 11.87 6.92 28.44
N ALA A 907 12.45 7.90 29.13
CA ALA A 907 12.50 9.31 28.80
C ALA A 907 13.46 9.73 27.66
N LEU A 908 13.71 8.91 26.62
CA LEU A 908 14.65 9.25 25.54
C LEU A 908 14.45 8.54 24.18
N SER A 909 13.26 8.02 23.86
CA SER A 909 13.02 7.33 22.57
C SER A 909 11.94 7.99 21.72
N SER A 910 12.24 8.18 20.43
CA SER A 910 11.29 8.55 19.38
C SER A 910 10.19 7.50 19.28
N ASP A 911 8.93 7.95 19.23
CA ASP A 911 7.75 7.10 19.10
C ASP A 911 7.90 6.10 17.95
N ILE A 912 7.86 4.79 18.25
CA ILE A 912 7.85 3.74 17.21
C ILE A 912 6.43 3.65 16.66
N ILE A 913 6.28 3.95 15.37
CA ILE A 913 5.01 3.87 14.65
C ILE A 913 4.84 2.45 14.12
N GLN A 914 3.80 1.74 14.58
CA GLN A 914 3.46 0.40 14.10
C GLN A 914 2.17 0.44 13.27
N ARG A 915 2.16 -0.26 12.13
CA ARG A 915 0.93 -0.55 11.38
C ARG A 915 0.22 -1.73 12.04
N LYS A 916 -1.05 -1.55 12.42
CA LYS A 916 -1.88 -2.62 12.99
C LYS A 916 -3.10 -2.86 12.12
N PRO A 917 -3.45 -4.12 11.82
CA PRO A 917 -4.70 -4.44 11.16
C PRO A 917 -5.88 -4.16 12.10
N VAL A 918 -6.83 -3.37 11.61
CA VAL A 918 -8.08 -3.05 12.27
C VAL A 918 -9.22 -3.58 11.41
N VAL A 919 -10.19 -4.21 12.06
CA VAL A 919 -11.35 -4.83 11.43
C VAL A 919 -12.55 -3.90 11.61
N ARG A 920 -13.35 -3.70 10.56
CA ARG A 920 -14.60 -2.93 10.61
C ARG A 920 -15.65 -3.54 9.70
N PHE A 921 -16.89 -3.07 9.81
CA PHE A 921 -17.90 -3.38 8.79
C PHE A 921 -17.58 -2.73 7.44
N PHE A 922 -17.97 -3.40 6.35
CA PHE A 922 -17.84 -2.86 4.98
C PHE A 922 -18.50 -1.48 4.85
N HIS A 923 -19.71 -1.34 5.38
CA HIS A 923 -20.46 -0.07 5.42
C HIS A 923 -21.15 0.12 6.77
N LYS A 924 -21.30 1.38 7.22
CA LYS A 924 -21.87 1.72 8.53
C LYS A 924 -23.29 1.17 8.73
N LEU A 925 -24.10 1.12 7.67
CA LEU A 925 -25.46 0.57 7.73
C LEU A 925 -25.49 -0.92 8.04
N ILE A 926 -24.43 -1.67 7.70
CA ILE A 926 -24.29 -3.09 8.08
C ILE A 926 -24.02 -3.20 9.59
N GLY A 927 -23.20 -2.31 10.15
CA GLY A 927 -23.03 -2.24 11.60
C GLY A 927 -24.31 -1.85 12.33
N GLU A 928 -25.06 -0.89 11.80
CA GLU A 928 -26.37 -0.51 12.35
C GLU A 928 -27.41 -1.65 12.24
N TRP A 929 -27.30 -2.53 11.24
CA TRP A 929 -28.11 -3.74 11.09
C TRP A 929 -27.86 -4.76 12.20
N TYR A 930 -26.61 -5.16 12.45
CA TYR A 930 -26.28 -6.11 13.52
C TYR A 930 -26.56 -5.53 14.92
N ALA A 931 -26.30 -4.24 15.13
CA ALA A 931 -26.68 -3.57 16.38
C ALA A 931 -28.20 -3.57 16.63
N ALA A 932 -29.01 -3.51 15.58
CA ALA A 932 -30.47 -3.58 15.69
C ALA A 932 -30.97 -4.98 16.12
N HIS A 933 -30.29 -6.05 15.71
CA HIS A 933 -30.60 -7.42 16.17
C HIS A 933 -30.38 -7.59 17.67
N TYR A 934 -29.27 -7.04 18.20
CA TYR A 934 -29.04 -6.98 19.64
C TYR A 934 -30.15 -6.19 20.34
N LEU A 935 -30.45 -4.98 19.83
CA LEU A 935 -31.45 -4.11 20.44
C LEU A 935 -32.85 -4.75 20.46
N ALA A 936 -33.27 -5.41 19.37
CA ALA A 936 -34.54 -6.14 19.31
C ALA A 936 -34.64 -7.20 20.43
N THR A 937 -33.57 -7.98 20.62
CA THR A 937 -33.49 -9.02 21.64
C THR A 937 -33.50 -8.45 23.07
N GLN A 938 -32.77 -7.36 23.30
CA GLN A 938 -32.72 -6.70 24.61
C GLN A 938 -34.02 -6.01 25.00
N ILE A 939 -34.73 -5.41 24.03
CA ILE A 939 -36.00 -4.74 24.31
C ILE A 939 -37.03 -5.76 24.76
N LYS A 940 -37.12 -6.92 24.12
CA LYS A 940 -38.10 -7.96 24.45
C LYS A 940 -37.95 -8.50 25.88
N SER A 941 -36.72 -8.63 26.36
CA SER A 941 -36.39 -9.30 27.63
C SER A 941 -36.37 -8.37 28.85
N LYS A 942 -36.37 -7.04 28.66
CA LYS A 942 -36.14 -6.05 29.73
C LYS A 942 -37.36 -5.21 30.08
N SER A 943 -37.39 -4.70 31.31
CA SER A 943 -38.43 -3.77 31.79
C SER A 943 -38.41 -2.42 31.07
N SER A 944 -39.50 -1.64 31.13
CA SER A 944 -39.62 -0.34 30.46
C SER A 944 -38.54 0.67 30.86
N SER A 945 -38.14 0.67 32.14
CA SER A 945 -37.05 1.54 32.62
C SER A 945 -35.69 1.12 32.04
N ALA A 946 -35.37 -0.17 32.05
CA ALA A 946 -34.12 -0.68 31.50
C ALA A 946 -34.00 -0.44 29.99
N VAL A 947 -35.10 -0.57 29.24
CA VAL A 947 -35.12 -0.24 27.80
C VAL A 947 -34.87 1.24 27.56
N ARG A 948 -35.45 2.14 28.35
CA ARG A 948 -35.17 3.57 28.23
C ARG A 948 -33.70 3.88 28.47
N GLU A 949 -33.04 3.23 29.43
CA GLU A 949 -31.61 3.43 29.68
C GLU A 949 -30.72 2.90 28.55
N ILE A 950 -31.12 1.81 27.88
CA ILE A 950 -30.41 1.31 26.69
C ILE A 950 -30.58 2.28 25.52
N LEU A 951 -31.81 2.72 25.24
CA LEU A 951 -32.11 3.60 24.11
C LEU A 951 -31.52 5.00 24.25
N LYS A 952 -31.17 5.43 25.47
CA LYS A 952 -30.45 6.70 25.73
C LYS A 952 -28.98 6.68 25.33
N GLN A 953 -28.38 5.49 25.18
CA GLN A 953 -26.97 5.37 24.81
C GLN A 953 -26.74 5.68 23.33
N LEU A 954 -27.79 5.55 22.51
CA LEU A 954 -27.73 5.82 21.08
C LEU A 954 -28.40 7.16 20.76
N ASP A 955 -27.77 7.95 19.90
CA ASP A 955 -28.41 9.14 19.33
C ASP A 955 -29.37 8.70 18.20
N PRO A 956 -30.69 8.88 18.36
CA PRO A 956 -31.67 8.43 17.38
C PRO A 956 -31.57 9.12 16.02
N PHE A 957 -31.09 10.36 15.98
CA PHE A 957 -30.97 11.10 14.72
C PHE A 957 -29.72 10.70 13.96
N ASN A 958 -28.63 10.38 14.67
CA ASN A 958 -27.42 9.88 14.03
C ASN A 958 -27.59 8.43 13.59
N LEU A 959 -28.19 7.59 14.43
CA LEU A 959 -28.30 6.13 14.25
C LEU A 959 -29.73 5.69 13.90
N GLN A 960 -30.43 6.48 13.09
CA GLN A 960 -31.84 6.23 12.75
C GLN A 960 -32.11 4.81 12.21
N TYR A 961 -31.14 4.19 11.52
CA TYR A 961 -31.35 2.85 10.97
C TYR A 961 -31.31 1.77 12.04
N VAL A 962 -30.59 1.94 13.16
CA VAL A 962 -30.68 1.01 14.29
C VAL A 962 -32.13 0.90 14.77
N TYR A 963 -32.80 2.04 14.96
CA TYR A 963 -34.19 2.09 15.41
C TYR A 963 -35.15 1.52 14.35
N ARG A 964 -35.01 1.95 13.10
CA ARG A 964 -35.84 1.49 11.98
C ARG A 964 -35.74 -0.02 11.76
N PHE A 965 -34.52 -0.55 11.70
CA PHE A 965 -34.27 -1.98 11.59
C PHE A 965 -34.84 -2.75 12.78
N THR A 966 -34.64 -2.25 14.00
CA THR A 966 -35.19 -2.90 15.19
C THR A 966 -36.71 -3.06 15.08
N CYS A 967 -37.41 -2.00 14.65
CA CYS A 967 -38.86 -2.02 14.46
C CYS A 967 -39.33 -2.98 13.33
N GLY A 968 -38.53 -3.13 12.27
CA GLY A 968 -38.82 -4.09 11.19
C GLY A 968 -38.35 -5.53 11.46
N ILE A 969 -37.51 -5.73 12.48
CA ILE A 969 -37.04 -7.05 12.94
C ILE A 969 -38.06 -7.64 13.92
N ASP A 970 -38.52 -6.87 14.91
CA ASP A 970 -39.47 -7.31 15.93
C ASP A 970 -40.53 -6.23 16.18
N SER A 971 -41.80 -6.56 15.88
CA SER A 971 -42.93 -5.64 16.03
C SER A 971 -43.24 -5.28 17.48
N ASP A 972 -42.95 -6.16 18.45
CA ASP A 972 -43.17 -5.89 19.88
C ASP A 972 -42.14 -4.87 20.40
N ALA A 973 -40.93 -4.90 19.85
CA ALA A 973 -39.91 -3.91 20.14
C ALA A 973 -40.28 -2.52 19.57
N ALA A 974 -40.97 -2.50 18.43
CA ALA A 974 -41.35 -1.28 17.73
C ALA A 974 -42.23 -0.36 18.58
N ASP A 975 -43.25 -0.89 19.25
CA ASP A 975 -44.15 -0.10 20.08
C ASP A 975 -43.38 0.65 21.19
N ARG A 976 -42.44 -0.04 21.84
CA ARG A 976 -41.62 0.54 22.92
C ARG A 976 -40.65 1.60 22.42
N ILE A 977 -40.07 1.39 21.23
CA ILE A 977 -39.21 2.36 20.57
C ILE A 977 -40.01 3.61 20.19
N ILE A 978 -41.17 3.44 19.57
CA ILE A 978 -42.03 4.55 19.17
C ILE A 978 -42.43 5.40 20.38
N GLN A 979 -42.83 4.75 21.49
CA GLN A 979 -43.13 5.45 22.74
C GLN A 979 -41.93 6.21 23.30
N TYR A 980 -40.72 5.66 23.18
CA TYR A 980 -39.49 6.36 23.58
C TYR A 980 -39.21 7.57 22.68
N LEU A 981 -39.29 7.42 21.36
CA LEU A 981 -39.00 8.48 20.39
C LEU A 981 -39.94 9.68 20.56
N LYS A 982 -41.22 9.46 20.89
CA LYS A 982 -42.17 10.53 21.22
C LYS A 982 -41.75 11.38 22.41
N THR A 983 -40.93 10.86 23.32
CA THR A 983 -40.40 11.64 24.46
C THR A 983 -39.20 12.51 24.10
N ILE A 984 -38.66 12.36 22.88
CA ILE A 984 -37.53 13.10 22.37
C ILE A 984 -38.03 14.22 21.47
N LYS A 985 -37.46 15.42 21.64
CA LYS A 985 -37.75 16.56 20.77
C LYS A 985 -37.44 16.21 19.31
N ASP A 986 -38.35 16.51 18.39
CA ASP A 986 -38.26 16.16 16.96
C ASP A 986 -38.29 14.64 16.66
N GLY A 987 -38.51 13.80 17.68
CA GLY A 987 -38.51 12.35 17.57
C GLY A 987 -39.76 11.77 16.88
N GLU A 988 -40.83 12.57 16.75
CA GLU A 988 -42.03 12.20 16.01
C GLU A 988 -41.74 11.83 14.55
N LYS A 989 -40.79 12.54 13.92
CA LYS A 989 -40.36 12.27 12.54
C LYS A 989 -39.79 10.86 12.40
N LEU A 990 -38.91 10.47 13.31
CA LEU A 990 -38.31 9.14 13.30
C LEU A 990 -39.34 8.07 13.71
N ALA A 991 -40.26 8.39 14.61
CA ALA A 991 -41.33 7.49 15.01
C ALA A 991 -42.22 7.10 13.82
N ILE A 992 -42.53 8.04 12.92
CA ILE A 992 -43.25 7.78 11.66
C ILE A 992 -42.46 6.79 10.79
N LEU A 993 -41.16 7.00 10.61
CA LEU A 993 -40.31 6.11 9.82
C LEU A 993 -40.27 4.70 10.43
N CYS A 994 -40.13 4.59 11.75
CA CYS A 994 -40.13 3.32 12.48
C CYS A 994 -41.47 2.58 12.37
N LEU A 995 -42.60 3.30 12.41
CA LEU A 995 -43.93 2.72 12.25
C LEU A 995 -44.10 2.03 10.90
N LEU A 996 -43.55 2.61 9.83
CA LEU A 996 -43.67 2.06 8.47
C LEU A 996 -42.73 0.88 8.21
N GLU A 997 -41.77 0.62 9.09
CA GLU A 997 -40.94 -0.60 9.02
C GLU A 997 -41.68 -1.84 9.56
N MET A 998 -42.76 -1.63 10.33
CA MET A 998 -43.51 -2.72 10.95
C MET A 998 -44.30 -3.52 9.90
N SER A 999 -43.97 -4.81 9.76
CA SER A 999 -44.78 -5.78 9.01
C SER A 999 -45.68 -6.56 9.98
N GLY A 1000 -46.97 -6.20 10.12
CA GLY A 1000 -47.85 -6.78 11.15
C GLY A 1000 -49.36 -6.53 10.97
N THR A 1001 -50.17 -7.00 11.93
CA THR A 1001 -51.64 -6.88 11.91
C THR A 1001 -52.10 -5.42 12.06
N VAL A 1002 -53.13 -5.05 11.30
CA VAL A 1002 -53.67 -3.68 11.20
C VAL A 1002 -54.07 -3.08 12.56
N ASP A 1003 -54.47 -3.92 13.52
CA ASP A 1003 -55.02 -3.48 14.81
C ASP A 1003 -53.99 -2.84 15.76
N ASN A 1004 -52.76 -3.38 15.85
CA ASN A 1004 -51.70 -2.79 16.68
C ASN A 1004 -51.22 -1.46 16.08
N ILE A 1005 -51.07 -1.42 14.75
CA ILE A 1005 -50.69 -0.22 14.01
C ILE A 1005 -51.75 0.89 14.18
N LYS A 1006 -53.04 0.54 14.22
CA LYS A 1006 -54.14 1.51 14.37
C LYS A 1006 -54.08 2.30 15.69
N ALA A 1007 -53.74 1.65 16.80
CA ALA A 1007 -53.60 2.33 18.09
C ALA A 1007 -52.46 3.36 18.06
N THR A 1008 -51.32 2.98 17.50
CA THR A 1008 -50.13 3.82 17.36
C THR A 1008 -50.35 4.98 16.39
N ILE A 1009 -51.02 4.75 15.26
CA ILE A 1009 -51.43 5.81 14.30
C ILE A 1009 -52.32 6.83 14.99
N LYS A 1010 -53.32 6.38 15.76
CA LYS A 1010 -54.27 7.26 16.45
C LYS A 1010 -53.54 8.25 17.35
N GLU A 1011 -52.61 7.76 18.16
CA GLU A 1011 -51.83 8.58 19.06
C GLU A 1011 -50.86 9.53 18.31
N MET A 1012 -50.32 9.15 17.14
CA MET A 1012 -49.51 10.06 16.31
C MET A 1012 -50.34 11.19 15.66
N CYS A 1013 -51.62 10.92 15.36
CA CYS A 1013 -52.52 11.88 14.70
C CYS A 1013 -53.14 12.92 15.67
N ASP A 1014 -53.00 12.72 16.98
CA ASP A 1014 -53.46 13.66 18.01
C ASP A 1014 -52.58 14.94 18.07
N GLU A 1015 -51.33 14.86 17.60
CA GLU A 1015 -50.40 15.99 17.49
C GLU A 1015 -50.48 16.69 16.11
N ILE A 1016 -49.72 17.77 15.92
CA ILE A 1016 -49.63 18.46 14.63
C ILE A 1016 -48.73 17.65 13.70
N ILE A 1017 -49.24 17.25 12.54
CA ILE A 1017 -48.48 16.53 11.53
C ILE A 1017 -47.77 17.55 10.64
N TYR A 1018 -46.44 17.51 10.60
CA TYR A 1018 -45.63 18.42 9.80
C TYR A 1018 -45.13 17.75 8.52
N ILE A 1019 -45.27 18.44 7.39
CA ILE A 1019 -44.56 18.14 6.15
C ILE A 1019 -43.76 19.40 5.81
N SER A 1020 -42.44 19.31 5.84
CA SER A 1020 -41.55 20.46 5.63
C SER A 1020 -40.67 20.26 4.41
N LEU A 1021 -40.30 21.35 3.74
CA LEU A 1021 -39.31 21.32 2.64
C LEU A 1021 -37.96 20.76 3.10
N ASP A 1022 -37.63 20.93 4.39
CA ASP A 1022 -36.38 20.44 4.98
C ASP A 1022 -36.41 18.93 5.25
N HIS A 1023 -37.58 18.29 5.22
CA HIS A 1023 -37.69 16.83 5.35
C HIS A 1023 -37.20 16.12 4.09
N SER A 1024 -36.56 14.97 4.26
CA SER A 1024 -36.21 14.10 3.13
C SER A 1024 -37.46 13.70 2.37
N ARG A 1025 -37.34 13.46 1.07
CA ARG A 1025 -38.48 13.03 0.25
C ARG A 1025 -39.10 11.74 0.76
N PHE A 1026 -38.27 10.78 1.23
CA PHE A 1026 -38.73 9.58 1.92
C PHE A 1026 -39.59 9.92 3.15
N LEU A 1027 -39.14 10.81 4.04
CA LEU A 1027 -39.92 11.23 5.21
C LEU A 1027 -41.22 11.94 4.84
N GLN A 1028 -41.20 12.84 3.85
CA GLN A 1028 -42.43 13.48 3.36
C GLN A 1028 -43.43 12.43 2.85
N ARG A 1029 -42.97 11.42 2.09
CA ARG A 1029 -43.84 10.33 1.62
C ARG A 1029 -44.37 9.50 2.78
N SER A 1030 -43.51 9.14 3.74
CA SER A 1030 -43.89 8.42 4.94
C SER A 1030 -44.99 9.16 5.71
N THR A 1031 -44.89 10.48 5.85
CA THR A 1031 -45.93 11.30 6.47
C THR A 1031 -47.23 11.32 5.65
N VAL A 1032 -47.14 11.43 4.32
CA VAL A 1032 -48.32 11.33 3.44
C VAL A 1032 -49.00 9.96 3.56
N GLN A 1033 -48.23 8.88 3.61
CA GLN A 1033 -48.76 7.53 3.80
C GLN A 1033 -49.44 7.37 5.16
N LEU A 1034 -48.87 7.93 6.23
CA LEU A 1034 -49.51 7.97 7.54
C LEU A 1034 -50.87 8.68 7.48
N ILE A 1035 -50.94 9.84 6.81
CA ILE A 1035 -52.19 10.60 6.61
C ILE A 1035 -53.22 9.77 5.83
N GLU A 1036 -52.80 9.09 4.76
CA GLU A 1036 -53.67 8.21 3.99
C GLU A 1036 -54.19 7.02 4.82
N MET A 1037 -53.32 6.39 5.62
CA MET A 1037 -53.70 5.29 6.50
C MET A 1037 -54.71 5.77 7.54
N ALA A 1038 -54.43 6.89 8.23
CA ALA A 1038 -55.32 7.50 9.20
C ALA A 1038 -56.70 7.82 8.59
N SER A 1039 -56.71 8.38 7.38
CA SER A 1039 -57.92 8.65 6.59
C SER A 1039 -58.72 7.36 6.31
N ARG A 1040 -58.06 6.31 5.80
CA ARG A 1040 -58.69 5.02 5.48
C ARG A 1040 -59.30 4.35 6.71
N VAL A 1041 -58.65 4.44 7.87
CA VAL A 1041 -59.16 3.87 9.13
C VAL A 1041 -60.03 4.84 9.94
N GLN A 1042 -60.38 6.00 9.38
CA GLN A 1042 -61.27 7.00 9.95
C GLN A 1042 -60.78 7.56 11.30
N ILE A 1043 -59.48 7.84 11.41
CA ILE A 1043 -58.85 8.47 12.58
C ILE A 1043 -58.90 10.00 12.42
N PRO A 1044 -59.48 10.75 13.38
CA PRO A 1044 -59.44 12.21 13.37
C PRO A 1044 -58.02 12.75 13.53
N MET A 1045 -57.67 13.73 12.70
CA MET A 1045 -56.39 14.45 12.73
C MET A 1045 -56.61 15.91 13.10
N ARG A 1046 -55.85 16.40 14.08
CA ARG A 1046 -56.01 17.77 14.59
C ARG A 1046 -55.58 18.83 13.57
N CYS A 1047 -54.38 18.71 13.03
CA CYS A 1047 -53.79 19.73 12.17
C CYS A 1047 -52.71 19.11 11.28
N ILE A 1048 -52.74 19.40 9.99
CA ILE A 1048 -51.64 19.13 9.05
C ILE A 1048 -51.00 20.47 8.68
N ASN A 1049 -49.70 20.61 8.89
CA ASN A 1049 -48.95 21.82 8.58
C ASN A 1049 -47.95 21.56 7.44
N LEU A 1050 -48.17 22.25 6.31
CA LEU A 1050 -47.27 22.28 5.17
C LEU A 1050 -46.31 23.47 5.31
N GLU A 1051 -45.05 23.20 5.61
CA GLU A 1051 -44.02 24.22 5.82
C GLU A 1051 -43.11 24.34 4.59
N LYS A 1052 -43.24 25.46 3.85
CA LYS A 1052 -42.42 25.81 2.66
C LYS A 1052 -42.41 24.74 1.55
N CYS A 1053 -43.32 23.78 1.60
CA CYS A 1053 -43.34 22.62 0.74
C CYS A 1053 -44.54 22.61 -0.21
N PHE A 1054 -45.41 23.62 -0.16
CA PHE A 1054 -46.52 23.73 -1.12
C PHE A 1054 -45.97 24.11 -2.50
N HIS A 1055 -46.34 23.39 -3.56
CA HIS A 1055 -46.00 23.79 -4.92
C HIS A 1055 -47.22 24.34 -5.64
N LEU A 1056 -48.22 23.49 -5.89
CA LEU A 1056 -49.47 23.83 -6.58
C LEU A 1056 -50.58 22.86 -6.20
N VAL A 1057 -51.82 23.19 -6.56
CA VAL A 1057 -52.96 22.27 -6.52
C VAL A 1057 -53.19 21.70 -7.91
N ASP A 1058 -53.24 20.37 -8.02
CA ASP A 1058 -53.69 19.69 -9.24
C ASP A 1058 -55.22 19.59 -9.18
N SER A 1059 -55.89 20.62 -9.70
CA SER A 1059 -57.36 20.70 -9.72
C SER A 1059 -58.01 19.56 -10.51
N SER A 1060 -57.28 18.91 -11.43
CA SER A 1060 -57.79 17.77 -12.21
C SER A 1060 -57.86 16.47 -11.41
N LYS A 1061 -56.97 16.30 -10.43
CA LYS A 1061 -56.89 15.12 -9.56
C LYS A 1061 -57.36 15.38 -8.13
N SER A 1062 -57.68 16.63 -7.79
CA SER A 1062 -58.01 17.10 -6.45
C SER A 1062 -56.91 16.76 -5.44
N ARG A 1063 -55.65 17.13 -5.75
CA ARG A 1063 -54.47 16.85 -4.93
C ARG A 1063 -53.61 18.09 -4.76
N ILE A 1064 -52.94 18.22 -3.61
CA ILE A 1064 -51.85 19.19 -3.46
C ILE A 1064 -50.55 18.53 -3.91
N THR A 1065 -49.83 19.17 -4.84
CA THR A 1065 -48.47 18.78 -5.20
C THR A 1065 -47.49 19.54 -4.31
N LEU A 1066 -46.59 18.80 -3.67
CA LEU A 1066 -45.50 19.34 -2.85
C LEU A 1066 -44.31 19.70 -3.73
N SER A 1067 -43.41 20.56 -3.24
CA SER A 1067 -42.16 20.93 -3.92
C SER A 1067 -41.24 19.74 -4.20
N SER A 1068 -41.42 18.62 -3.48
CA SER A 1068 -40.75 17.33 -3.71
C SER A 1068 -41.36 16.51 -4.86
N GLY A 1069 -42.43 17.01 -5.49
CA GLY A 1069 -43.22 16.30 -6.50
C GLY A 1069 -44.19 15.25 -5.91
N LEU A 1070 -44.21 15.07 -4.60
CA LEU A 1070 -45.18 14.20 -3.92
C LEU A 1070 -46.58 14.82 -3.95
N GLN A 1071 -47.59 13.96 -3.98
CA GLN A 1071 -48.98 14.40 -4.00
C GLN A 1071 -49.66 14.05 -2.68
N LEU A 1072 -50.24 15.06 -2.03
CA LEU A 1072 -51.13 14.90 -0.91
C LEU A 1072 -52.57 14.78 -1.44
N PRO A 1073 -53.24 13.63 -1.25
CA PRO A 1073 -54.62 13.44 -1.71
C PRO A 1073 -55.61 14.24 -0.86
N SER A 1074 -56.84 14.38 -1.37
CA SER A 1074 -57.96 14.96 -0.62
C SER A 1074 -58.05 14.37 0.79
N LEU A 1075 -58.11 15.25 1.78
CA LEU A 1075 -58.05 14.89 3.18
C LEU A 1075 -59.43 14.50 3.70
N SER A 1076 -59.49 13.50 4.58
CA SER A 1076 -60.70 13.15 5.34
C SER A 1076 -60.39 13.15 6.83
N MET A 1077 -61.33 13.61 7.66
CA MET A 1077 -61.20 13.66 9.12
C MET A 1077 -60.08 14.59 9.63
N VAL A 1078 -59.67 15.59 8.83
CA VAL A 1078 -58.65 16.59 9.21
C VAL A 1078 -59.33 17.89 9.60
N LYS A 1079 -59.15 18.39 10.82
CA LYS A 1079 -59.81 19.64 11.26
C LYS A 1079 -59.16 20.92 10.72
N GLN A 1080 -57.83 20.95 10.63
CA GLN A 1080 -57.09 22.12 10.19
C GLN A 1080 -56.01 21.76 9.17
N LEU A 1081 -55.93 22.52 8.08
CA LEU A 1081 -54.82 22.50 7.13
C LEU A 1081 -54.11 23.86 7.18
N LYS A 1082 -52.83 23.84 7.55
CA LYS A 1082 -52.02 25.04 7.76
C LYS A 1082 -50.90 25.13 6.72
N PHE A 1083 -50.65 26.33 6.21
CA PHE A 1083 -49.55 26.65 5.31
C PHE A 1083 -48.59 27.62 5.97
N THR A 1084 -47.34 27.19 6.16
CA THR A 1084 -46.27 28.04 6.71
C THR A 1084 -45.31 28.43 5.59
N GLU A 1085 -45.66 29.46 4.83
CA GLU A 1085 -44.95 29.95 3.62
C GLU A 1085 -44.37 31.36 3.86
N ILE A 1086 -43.35 31.47 4.71
CA ILE A 1086 -42.79 32.76 5.13
C ILE A 1086 -42.20 33.52 3.93
N GLY A 1087 -42.79 34.67 3.59
CA GLY A 1087 -42.28 35.60 2.57
C GLY A 1087 -42.65 35.25 1.13
N ARG A 1088 -43.51 34.25 0.90
CA ARG A 1088 -44.09 33.94 -0.41
C ARG A 1088 -45.40 34.69 -0.59
N GLU A 1089 -45.56 35.37 -1.72
CA GLU A 1089 -46.85 35.89 -2.16
C GLU A 1089 -47.59 34.79 -2.93
N MET A 1090 -48.81 34.47 -2.50
CA MET A 1090 -49.68 33.52 -3.21
C MET A 1090 -50.45 34.26 -4.30
N THR A 1091 -50.46 33.68 -5.50
CA THR A 1091 -51.25 34.21 -6.61
C THR A 1091 -52.74 34.01 -6.36
N TYR A 1092 -53.58 34.80 -7.04
CA TYR A 1092 -55.04 34.65 -6.96
C TYR A 1092 -55.49 33.24 -7.37
N ASP A 1093 -54.87 32.68 -8.42
CA ASP A 1093 -55.22 31.36 -8.94
C ASP A 1093 -54.83 30.25 -7.94
N GLU A 1094 -53.62 30.30 -7.37
CA GLU A 1094 -53.19 29.36 -6.31
C GLU A 1094 -54.13 29.39 -5.09
N PHE A 1095 -54.56 30.59 -4.68
CA PHE A 1095 -55.49 30.73 -3.55
C PHE A 1095 -56.88 30.16 -3.89
N ASN A 1096 -57.38 30.42 -5.10
CA ASN A 1096 -58.65 29.89 -5.57
C ASN A 1096 -58.63 28.35 -5.68
N ASP A 1097 -57.55 27.77 -6.19
CA ASP A 1097 -57.40 26.32 -6.28
C ASP A 1097 -57.29 25.67 -4.89
N LEU A 1098 -56.63 26.32 -3.93
CA LEU A 1098 -56.58 25.86 -2.54
C LEU A 1098 -57.97 25.89 -1.88
N LEU A 1099 -58.77 26.92 -2.14
CA LEU A 1099 -60.16 26.96 -1.68
C LEU A 1099 -60.97 25.81 -2.28
N GLN A 1100 -60.85 25.56 -3.58
CA GLN A 1100 -61.52 24.42 -4.22
C GLN A 1100 -61.10 23.08 -3.60
N TYR A 1101 -59.80 22.89 -3.38
CA TYR A 1101 -59.28 21.70 -2.71
C TYR A 1101 -59.85 21.56 -1.29
N SER A 1102 -59.95 22.66 -0.53
CA SER A 1102 -60.47 22.65 0.84
C SER A 1102 -61.93 22.21 0.93
N VAL A 1103 -62.76 22.56 -0.07
CA VAL A 1103 -64.19 22.19 -0.14
C VAL A 1103 -64.37 20.67 -0.34
N ILE A 1104 -63.42 20.02 -1.00
CA ILE A 1104 -63.45 18.58 -1.27
C ILE A 1104 -62.95 17.77 -0.05
N CYS A 1105 -62.24 18.41 0.89
CA CYS A 1105 -61.72 17.75 2.08
C CYS A 1105 -62.81 17.57 3.15
N GLU A 1106 -63.15 16.32 3.47
CA GLU A 1106 -64.19 15.98 4.45
C GLU A 1106 -63.72 16.26 5.89
N GLY A 1107 -64.47 17.10 6.63
CA GLY A 1107 -64.18 17.42 8.03
C GLY A 1107 -63.21 18.58 8.26
N LEU A 1108 -62.78 19.27 7.19
CA LEU A 1108 -61.91 20.45 7.27
C LEU A 1108 -62.69 21.68 7.77
N GLU A 1109 -62.31 22.17 8.95
CA GLU A 1109 -62.93 23.31 9.62
C GLU A 1109 -62.13 24.61 9.42
N GLN A 1110 -60.80 24.52 9.28
CA GLN A 1110 -59.90 25.68 9.19
C GLN A 1110 -58.82 25.50 8.11
N LEU A 1111 -58.65 26.53 7.27
CA LEU A 1111 -57.55 26.70 6.33
C LEU A 1111 -56.78 27.96 6.75
N THR A 1112 -55.51 27.83 7.15
CA THR A 1112 -54.74 28.94 7.78
C THR A 1112 -53.36 29.15 7.18
#